data_AF-A0AAX0WPV8-F1
#
_entry.id   AF-A0AAX0WPV8-F1
#
_cell.length_a   1.000
_cell.length_b   1.000
_cell.length_c   1.000
_cell.angle_alpha   90.00
_cell.angle_beta   90.00
_cell.angle_gamma   90.00
#
_symmetry.space_group_name_H-M   'P 1'
#
loop_
_entity.id
_entity.type
_entity.pdbx_description
1 polymer ?
#
loop_
_entity_poly.entity_id
_entity_poly.type
_entity_poly.pdbx_seq_one_letter_code
_entity_poly.pdbx_strand_id
1 'polypeptide(L)'
;MGKGIILRVPHGTELSSEVLQALEVRFPGYILETYHQKPDNHRSYVRRVNSLRNAFSFLLDAYPLPPQSSFLTKSTLEDYVVECKDSAVEAKGSMDELHKELERYTAKLIEVIALTWGISIKEAIELLNEAEQYELMRHGRYDLATLTPMKLGEDSDYIIQLDESLPPYYDQFLTELKQIKKEKYPKTPPWFYTLNEYQQAYFCNLDRKIESHTEVVHDFNDFLLNWKSIKKKALSLVTDLQQIATGSPPLPAWFNQLSPHLREMMRILAADPHTLDKHLTQFKMLLTSESFTQECADTVGQISSIPQWYWVLPHHQQFFLEHVLKEFKQESDAVTFLSSRHRTLPLPANYAAHSLLAVKRNGEIRELSKKRYRSSHIATRDGLDWPEAVQQRHSDSNLAKVMEHSKSGQLAILQTLISPIHAADYVPTWITDYLPTLPPDLELYKLARAAVERRTKTQAILQNNHPYNIAKRLYYTPSNDKDSLNLLAVAKKYVSSTPGLQILLEQYKSVLESKPGTATIFDYAGRELFLSSLEQLIILTIGGHSYGSCVSGKDRKAIELIHTDAMILYKELYGSWPVFDELPDKENRIRFVSLVADLYMSRHHHEHAGHNAPGSEGIKTPDWYLPEDIAAEIKKRLDERALKDDDRIATDNEVKNIFIGGSKKVKEYLLPGNSLLCRLVARQLGKTNCNRLYDALHPLINEKSLFIPSPRWSSVFFSEQQTSPDGIQKIFDLMLNPSSGKDNVIRVEKMLYIASERPESDESRTEATNSVYGRLRGFLKSSEESSFSELVGTTVDEWRGLFNKSKESHLNEVSVYN
;
A
#
# COMPACT_ATOMS: atom_id res chain seq x y z
N MET A 1 -8.53 -14.64 13.51
CA MET A 1 -9.72 -15.26 12.90
C MET A 1 -9.26 -16.16 11.77
N GLY A 2 -9.67 -17.43 11.75
CA GLY A 2 -9.52 -18.26 10.56
C GLY A 2 -10.64 -17.91 9.60
N LYS A 3 -10.37 -17.06 8.60
CA LYS A 3 -11.39 -16.64 7.60
C LYS A 3 -11.94 -17.82 6.80
N GLY A 4 -11.19 -18.93 6.79
CA GLY A 4 -11.40 -20.11 5.98
C GLY A 4 -10.17 -20.37 5.14
N ILE A 5 -10.26 -21.38 4.29
CA ILE A 5 -9.19 -21.79 3.39
C ILE A 5 -9.73 -21.96 1.98
N ILE A 6 -8.96 -21.48 1.01
CA ILE A 6 -9.19 -21.71 -0.41
C ILE A 6 -8.30 -22.88 -0.83
N LEU A 7 -8.91 -23.98 -1.28
CA LEU A 7 -8.21 -25.11 -1.88
C LEU A 7 -8.32 -25.02 -3.41
N ARG A 8 -7.20 -24.69 -4.05
CA ARG A 8 -7.06 -24.62 -5.50
C ARG A 8 -6.80 -26.01 -6.07
N VAL A 9 -7.61 -26.42 -7.04
CA VAL A 9 -7.55 -27.73 -7.70
C VAL A 9 -7.47 -27.53 -9.22
N PRO A 10 -6.64 -28.30 -9.97
CA PRO A 10 -6.52 -28.10 -11.40
C PRO A 10 -7.83 -28.48 -12.10
N HIS A 11 -8.19 -27.70 -13.13
CA HIS A 11 -9.39 -27.93 -13.92
C HIS A 11 -9.46 -29.35 -14.49
N GLY A 12 -10.62 -29.99 -14.34
CA GLY A 12 -10.85 -31.36 -14.81
C GLY A 12 -10.27 -32.45 -13.92
N THR A 13 -9.67 -32.12 -12.76
CA THR A 13 -9.19 -33.14 -11.80
C THR A 13 -10.36 -33.64 -10.95
N GLU A 14 -10.71 -34.91 -11.11
CA GLU A 14 -11.63 -35.60 -10.20
C GLU A 14 -10.86 -36.11 -8.98
N LEU A 15 -11.30 -35.70 -7.79
CA LEU A 15 -10.77 -36.17 -6.51
C LEU A 15 -11.66 -37.28 -5.97
N SER A 16 -11.07 -38.38 -5.51
CA SER A 16 -11.84 -39.48 -4.92
C SER A 16 -12.49 -39.05 -3.59
N SER A 17 -13.51 -39.79 -3.15
CA SER A 17 -14.18 -39.56 -1.87
C SER A 17 -13.21 -39.57 -0.68
N GLU A 18 -12.21 -40.45 -0.72
CA GLU A 18 -11.23 -40.61 0.35
C GLU A 18 -10.31 -39.39 0.43
N VAL A 19 -9.87 -38.88 -0.73
CA VAL A 19 -9.06 -37.66 -0.80
C VAL A 19 -9.87 -36.45 -0.33
N LEU A 20 -11.10 -36.29 -0.78
CA LEU A 20 -11.99 -35.20 -0.34
C LEU A 20 -12.23 -35.25 1.18
N GLN A 21 -12.47 -36.44 1.73
CA GLN A 21 -12.64 -36.60 3.17
C GLN A 21 -11.37 -36.25 3.95
N ALA A 22 -10.21 -36.67 3.47
CA ALA A 22 -8.93 -36.32 4.10
C ALA A 22 -8.65 -34.81 4.06
N LEU A 23 -8.99 -34.16 2.95
CA LEU A 23 -8.89 -32.71 2.81
C LEU A 23 -9.84 -31.99 3.76
N GLU A 24 -11.07 -32.47 3.94
CA GLU A 24 -12.02 -31.88 4.90
C GLU A 24 -11.52 -32.04 6.34
N VAL A 25 -10.87 -33.15 6.68
CA VAL A 25 -10.25 -33.33 8.00
C VAL A 25 -9.08 -32.37 8.20
N ARG A 26 -8.21 -32.20 7.20
CA ARG A 26 -7.02 -31.34 7.32
C ARG A 26 -7.35 -29.86 7.21
N PHE A 27 -8.38 -29.52 6.43
CA PHE A 27 -8.78 -28.17 6.05
C PHE A 27 -10.30 -27.97 6.23
N PRO A 28 -10.85 -28.02 7.45
CA PRO A 28 -12.30 -28.01 7.65
C PRO A 28 -12.99 -26.80 7.01
N GLY A 29 -14.08 -27.04 6.26
CA GLY A 29 -14.86 -25.99 5.61
C GLY A 29 -14.15 -25.29 4.45
N TYR A 30 -13.22 -25.98 3.77
CA TYR A 30 -12.50 -25.40 2.63
C TYR A 30 -13.44 -25.05 1.47
N ILE A 31 -13.08 -24.00 0.73
CA ILE A 31 -13.74 -23.60 -0.50
C ILE A 31 -12.89 -24.11 -1.67
N LEU A 32 -13.51 -24.89 -2.56
CA LEU A 32 -12.86 -25.32 -3.80
C LEU A 32 -12.79 -24.17 -4.80
N GLU A 33 -11.60 -23.98 -5.36
CA GLU A 33 -11.39 -23.08 -6.48
C GLU A 33 -10.67 -23.83 -7.60
N THR A 34 -11.17 -23.70 -8.83
CA THR A 34 -10.52 -24.31 -9.99
C THR A 34 -9.45 -23.39 -10.55
N TYR A 35 -8.28 -23.95 -10.91
CA TYR A 35 -7.26 -23.21 -11.66
C TYR A 35 -6.89 -23.94 -12.96
N HIS A 36 -6.42 -23.16 -13.94
CA HIS A 36 -5.99 -23.66 -15.24
C HIS A 36 -4.48 -23.58 -15.37
N GLN A 37 -3.92 -24.35 -16.32
CA GLN A 37 -2.50 -24.28 -16.65
C GLN A 37 -2.11 -22.89 -17.17
N LYS A 38 -2.95 -22.30 -18.05
CA LYS A 38 -2.74 -20.95 -18.55
C LYS A 38 -3.30 -19.92 -17.54
N PRO A 39 -2.56 -18.82 -17.27
CA PRO A 39 -3.07 -17.74 -16.43
C PRO A 39 -4.36 -17.12 -16.99
N ASP A 40 -5.32 -16.85 -16.12
CA ASP A 40 -6.53 -16.09 -16.45
C ASP A 40 -6.32 -14.61 -16.09
N ASN A 41 -5.72 -13.86 -17.01
CA ASN A 41 -5.44 -12.44 -16.82
C ASN A 41 -6.72 -11.60 -16.70
N HIS A 42 -7.84 -12.06 -17.27
CA HIS A 42 -9.13 -11.39 -17.14
C HIS A 42 -9.65 -11.50 -15.70
N ARG A 43 -9.49 -12.66 -15.06
CA ARG A 43 -9.78 -12.82 -13.63
C ARG A 43 -8.99 -11.84 -12.77
N SER A 44 -7.69 -11.69 -12.99
CA SER A 44 -6.87 -10.71 -12.26
C SER A 44 -7.34 -9.28 -12.51
N TYR A 45 -7.61 -8.91 -13.77
CA TYR A 45 -8.17 -7.61 -14.12
C TYR A 45 -9.46 -7.29 -13.35
N VAL A 46 -10.45 -8.20 -13.38
CA VAL A 46 -11.74 -8.01 -12.68
C VAL A 46 -11.56 -7.93 -11.16
N ARG A 47 -10.65 -8.72 -10.58
CA ARG A 47 -10.31 -8.61 -9.15
C ARG A 47 -9.72 -7.25 -8.80
N ARG A 48 -8.85 -6.69 -9.65
CA ARG A 48 -8.25 -5.37 -9.43
C ARG A 48 -9.30 -4.27 -9.47
N VAL A 49 -10.16 -4.28 -10.49
CA VAL A 49 -11.28 -3.33 -10.64
C VAL A 49 -12.19 -3.38 -9.41
N ASN A 50 -12.58 -4.57 -8.97
CA ASN A 50 -13.43 -4.75 -7.79
C ASN A 50 -12.76 -4.30 -6.49
N SER A 51 -11.47 -4.61 -6.30
CA SER A 51 -10.72 -4.21 -5.11
C SER A 51 -10.60 -2.70 -5.00
N LEU A 52 -10.29 -2.02 -6.11
CA LEU A 52 -10.22 -0.56 -6.16
C LEU A 52 -11.59 0.11 -6.00
N ARG A 53 -12.67 -0.52 -6.50
CA ARG A 53 -14.04 -0.07 -6.21
C ARG A 53 -14.31 -0.10 -4.70
N ASN A 54 -14.01 -1.23 -4.05
CA ASN A 54 -14.26 -1.38 -2.61
C ASN A 54 -13.39 -0.42 -1.80
N ALA A 55 -12.15 -0.17 -2.23
CA ALA A 55 -11.29 0.84 -1.65
C ALA A 55 -11.90 2.26 -1.73
N PHE A 56 -12.52 2.61 -2.85
CA PHE A 56 -13.23 3.89 -2.99
C PHE A 56 -14.43 3.99 -2.03
N SER A 57 -15.25 2.94 -1.94
CA SER A 57 -16.37 2.92 -0.99
C SER A 57 -15.87 3.00 0.47
N PHE A 58 -14.81 2.27 0.82
CA PHE A 58 -14.16 2.38 2.12
C PHE A 58 -13.68 3.80 2.39
N LEU A 59 -13.03 4.45 1.43
CA LEU A 59 -12.57 5.84 1.55
C LEU A 59 -13.73 6.80 1.83
N LEU A 60 -14.84 6.68 1.10
CA LEU A 60 -16.03 7.50 1.30
C LEU A 60 -16.65 7.33 2.69
N ASP A 61 -16.59 6.12 3.25
CA ASP A 61 -17.17 5.81 4.55
C ASP A 61 -16.24 6.14 5.73
N ALA A 62 -14.93 6.01 5.53
CA ALA A 62 -13.93 6.19 6.56
C ALA A 62 -13.42 7.63 6.68
N TYR A 63 -13.20 8.33 5.57
CA TYR A 63 -12.56 9.65 5.56
C TYR A 63 -13.59 10.75 5.24
N PRO A 64 -13.81 11.75 6.14
CA PRO A 64 -14.83 12.76 5.93
C PRO A 64 -14.56 13.62 4.69
N LEU A 65 -15.65 14.01 4.01
CA LEU A 65 -15.57 14.95 2.89
C LEU A 65 -15.29 16.36 3.40
N PRO A 66 -14.40 17.13 2.74
CA PRO A 66 -14.21 18.54 3.06
C PRO A 66 -15.50 19.35 2.87
N PRO A 67 -15.76 20.39 3.70
CA PRO A 67 -16.96 21.23 3.56
C PRO A 67 -17.14 21.84 2.17
N GLN A 68 -16.04 22.18 1.48
CA GLN A 68 -16.07 22.80 0.15
C GLN A 68 -16.65 21.87 -0.92
N SER A 69 -16.57 20.56 -0.73
CA SER A 69 -16.99 19.52 -1.67
C SER A 69 -18.28 18.81 -1.23
N SER A 70 -18.77 19.12 -0.03
CA SER A 70 -19.90 18.46 0.63
C SER A 70 -21.24 18.58 -0.12
N PHE A 71 -21.33 19.49 -1.09
CA PHE A 71 -22.49 19.65 -1.95
C PHE A 71 -22.68 18.48 -2.93
N LEU A 72 -21.64 17.68 -3.21
CA LEU A 72 -21.78 16.39 -3.88
C LEU A 72 -22.10 15.31 -2.85
N THR A 73 -23.21 14.59 -3.04
CA THR A 73 -23.62 13.54 -2.10
C THR A 73 -22.78 12.28 -2.26
N LYS A 74 -22.58 11.52 -1.17
CA LYS A 74 -21.92 10.20 -1.22
C LYS A 74 -22.61 9.26 -2.23
N SER A 75 -23.93 9.30 -2.33
CA SER A 75 -24.69 8.49 -3.30
C SER A 75 -24.28 8.81 -4.73
N THR A 76 -24.21 10.09 -5.10
CA THR A 76 -23.79 10.52 -6.45
C THR A 76 -22.40 9.97 -6.80
N LEU A 77 -21.47 10.02 -5.84
CA LEU A 77 -20.09 9.57 -6.03
C LEU A 77 -20.03 8.04 -6.17
N GLU A 78 -20.76 7.31 -5.34
CA GLU A 78 -20.83 5.84 -5.40
C GLU A 78 -21.50 5.36 -6.70
N ASP A 79 -22.62 5.97 -7.11
CA ASP A 79 -23.32 5.64 -8.36
C ASP A 79 -22.41 5.86 -9.59
N TYR A 80 -21.64 6.96 -9.61
CA TYR A 80 -20.66 7.21 -10.67
C TYR A 80 -19.58 6.12 -10.72
N VAL A 81 -19.06 5.69 -9.57
CA VAL A 81 -18.02 4.66 -9.50
C VAL A 81 -18.57 3.29 -9.88
N VAL A 82 -19.81 2.96 -9.50
CA VAL A 82 -20.49 1.73 -9.94
C VAL A 82 -20.62 1.69 -11.46
N GLU A 83 -21.09 2.77 -12.11
CA GLU A 83 -21.15 2.82 -13.57
C GLU A 83 -19.77 2.67 -14.24
N CYS A 84 -18.74 3.29 -13.65
CA CYS A 84 -17.37 3.16 -14.14
C CYS A 84 -16.87 1.71 -14.03
N LYS A 85 -17.21 1.02 -12.93
CA LYS A 85 -16.89 -0.40 -12.73
C LYS A 85 -17.63 -1.26 -13.74
N ASP A 86 -18.93 -1.07 -13.90
CA ASP A 86 -19.76 -1.88 -14.79
C ASP A 86 -19.27 -1.78 -16.23
N SER A 87 -18.87 -0.57 -16.67
CA SER A 87 -18.23 -0.37 -17.97
C SER A 87 -16.87 -1.08 -18.10
N ALA A 88 -16.09 -1.12 -17.01
CA ALA A 88 -14.75 -1.73 -17.00
C ALA A 88 -14.82 -3.27 -17.04
N VAL A 89 -15.71 -3.89 -16.26
CA VAL A 89 -15.80 -5.37 -16.19
C VAL A 89 -16.31 -6.02 -17.49
N GLU A 90 -16.88 -5.25 -18.41
CA GLU A 90 -17.23 -5.71 -19.76
C GLU A 90 -16.02 -5.84 -20.69
N ALA A 91 -14.86 -5.30 -20.31
CA ALA A 91 -13.64 -5.35 -21.11
C ALA A 91 -13.20 -6.79 -21.38
N LYS A 92 -12.86 -7.07 -22.64
CA LYS A 92 -12.30 -8.34 -23.09
C LYS A 92 -11.09 -8.04 -23.96
N GLY A 93 -10.12 -8.95 -23.96
CA GLY A 93 -8.96 -8.81 -24.83
C GLY A 93 -7.71 -9.44 -24.25
N SER A 94 -6.60 -9.07 -24.88
CA SER A 94 -5.24 -9.35 -24.44
C SER A 94 -4.91 -8.65 -23.10
N MET A 95 -3.81 -9.05 -22.48
CA MET A 95 -3.31 -8.40 -21.25
C MET A 95 -3.13 -6.89 -21.47
N ASP A 96 -2.53 -6.47 -22.59
CA ASP A 96 -2.28 -5.05 -22.88
C ASP A 96 -3.58 -4.24 -22.99
N GLU A 97 -4.63 -4.81 -23.58
CA GLU A 97 -5.95 -4.17 -23.69
C GLU A 97 -6.62 -4.06 -22.32
N LEU A 98 -6.61 -5.15 -21.53
CA LEU A 98 -7.16 -5.16 -20.17
C LEU A 98 -6.41 -4.18 -19.25
N HIS A 99 -5.09 -4.11 -19.35
CA HIS A 99 -4.28 -3.18 -18.56
C HIS A 99 -4.57 -1.72 -18.92
N LYS A 100 -4.77 -1.41 -20.21
CA LYS A 100 -5.18 -0.06 -20.63
C LYS A 100 -6.57 0.31 -20.10
N GLU A 101 -7.51 -0.64 -20.04
CA GLU A 101 -8.80 -0.41 -19.40
C GLU A 101 -8.66 -0.24 -17.88
N LEU A 102 -7.72 -0.93 -17.24
CA LEU A 102 -7.42 -0.75 -15.82
C LEU A 102 -6.86 0.64 -15.55
N GLU A 103 -5.93 1.13 -16.38
CA GLU A 103 -5.43 2.52 -16.31
C GLU A 103 -6.56 3.53 -16.42
N ARG A 104 -7.45 3.37 -17.42
CA ARG A 104 -8.61 4.25 -17.64
C ARG A 104 -9.56 4.25 -16.44
N TYR A 105 -9.93 3.07 -15.94
CA TYR A 105 -10.82 2.93 -14.80
C TYR A 105 -10.21 3.56 -13.54
N THR A 106 -8.94 3.23 -13.25
CA THR A 106 -8.23 3.76 -12.08
C THR A 106 -8.07 5.27 -12.14
N ALA A 107 -7.81 5.84 -13.31
CA ALA A 107 -7.68 7.29 -13.49
C ALA A 107 -8.99 8.02 -13.16
N LYS A 108 -10.14 7.46 -13.54
CA LYS A 108 -11.46 8.02 -13.18
C LYS A 108 -11.67 8.05 -11.66
N LEU A 109 -11.25 7.01 -10.94
CA LEU A 109 -11.34 6.99 -9.48
C LEU A 109 -10.44 8.05 -8.85
N ILE A 110 -9.18 8.11 -9.29
CA ILE A 110 -8.20 9.11 -8.81
C ILE A 110 -8.71 10.53 -9.06
N GLU A 111 -9.29 10.80 -10.23
CA GLU A 111 -9.83 12.10 -10.58
C GLU A 111 -11.00 12.50 -9.67
N VAL A 112 -11.94 11.58 -9.42
CA VAL A 112 -13.05 11.82 -8.50
C VAL A 112 -12.54 12.06 -7.08
N ILE A 113 -11.55 11.31 -6.61
CA ILE A 113 -10.95 11.50 -5.29
C ILE A 113 -10.29 12.88 -5.20
N ALA A 114 -9.47 13.24 -6.19
CA ALA A 114 -8.79 14.54 -6.23
C ALA A 114 -9.79 15.71 -6.23
N LEU A 115 -10.85 15.60 -7.03
CA LEU A 115 -11.94 16.57 -7.07
C LEU A 115 -12.67 16.67 -5.73
N THR A 116 -13.06 15.52 -5.16
CA THR A 116 -13.94 15.48 -3.98
C THR A 116 -13.18 15.86 -2.71
N TRP A 117 -11.91 15.49 -2.56
CA TRP A 117 -11.12 15.89 -1.39
C TRP A 117 -10.31 17.17 -1.59
N GLY A 118 -10.30 17.75 -2.79
CA GLY A 118 -9.60 19.01 -3.06
C GLY A 118 -8.08 18.88 -2.95
N ILE A 119 -7.53 17.74 -3.38
CA ILE A 119 -6.12 17.37 -3.19
C ILE A 119 -5.40 17.14 -4.52
N SER A 120 -4.07 17.03 -4.47
CA SER A 120 -3.28 16.71 -5.64
C SER A 120 -3.53 15.28 -6.14
N ILE A 121 -3.23 15.03 -7.42
CA ILE A 121 -3.29 13.68 -8.01
C ILE A 121 -2.40 12.68 -7.26
N LYS A 122 -1.26 13.14 -6.71
CA LYS A 122 -0.35 12.27 -5.96
C LYS A 122 -1.01 11.80 -4.66
N GLU A 123 -1.60 12.73 -3.91
CA GLU A 123 -2.31 12.41 -2.66
C GLU A 123 -3.56 11.57 -2.92
N ALA A 124 -4.29 11.82 -4.03
CA ALA A 124 -5.44 10.99 -4.41
C ALA A 124 -5.07 9.53 -4.73
N ILE A 125 -3.90 9.32 -5.37
CA ILE A 125 -3.34 7.98 -5.57
C ILE A 125 -3.02 7.32 -4.22
N GLU A 126 -2.40 8.05 -3.29
CA GLU A 126 -2.04 7.55 -1.96
C GLU A 126 -3.30 7.20 -1.14
N LEU A 127 -4.33 8.05 -1.15
CA LEU A 127 -5.62 7.78 -0.50
C LEU A 127 -6.27 6.50 -1.00
N LEU A 128 -6.37 6.31 -2.33
CA LEU A 128 -6.95 5.08 -2.89
C LEU A 128 -6.11 3.84 -2.54
N ASN A 129 -4.78 3.96 -2.63
CA ASN A 129 -3.85 2.87 -2.35
C ASN A 129 -3.92 2.40 -0.90
N GLU A 130 -4.04 3.34 0.04
CA GLU A 130 -4.06 3.04 1.48
C GLU A 130 -5.47 2.66 1.96
N ALA A 131 -6.52 3.26 1.41
CA ALA A 131 -7.90 2.83 1.66
C ALA A 131 -8.08 1.34 1.31
N GLU A 132 -7.52 0.89 0.18
CA GLU A 132 -7.52 -0.53 -0.18
C GLU A 132 -6.84 -1.40 0.88
N GLN A 133 -5.71 -0.95 1.44
CA GLN A 133 -4.95 -1.74 2.42
C GLN A 133 -5.71 -1.91 3.73
N TYR A 134 -6.43 -0.88 4.18
CA TYR A 134 -7.27 -0.95 5.38
C TYR A 134 -8.55 -1.75 5.13
N GLU A 135 -9.14 -1.65 3.94
CA GLU A 135 -10.26 -2.50 3.52
C GLU A 135 -9.86 -3.98 3.48
N LEU A 136 -8.66 -4.31 3.00
CA LEU A 136 -8.13 -5.68 3.02
C LEU A 136 -7.85 -6.17 4.46
N MET A 137 -7.34 -5.29 5.31
CA MET A 137 -7.10 -5.58 6.73
C MET A 137 -8.41 -5.90 7.46
N ARG A 138 -9.44 -5.07 7.24
CA ARG A 138 -10.81 -5.24 7.74
C ARG A 138 -11.39 -6.60 7.36
N HIS A 139 -11.17 -7.04 6.12
CA HIS A 139 -11.70 -8.31 5.63
C HIS A 139 -10.93 -9.55 6.11
N GLY A 140 -9.69 -9.39 6.58
CA GLY A 140 -8.80 -10.52 6.86
C GLY A 140 -8.41 -11.32 5.61
N ARG A 141 -7.68 -12.43 5.81
CA ARG A 141 -7.11 -13.24 4.72
C ARG A 141 -7.49 -14.71 4.84
N TYR A 142 -7.76 -15.35 3.70
CA TYR A 142 -7.92 -16.80 3.59
C TYR A 142 -6.57 -17.49 3.59
N ASP A 143 -6.50 -18.64 4.24
CA ASP A 143 -5.41 -19.59 4.01
C ASP A 143 -5.49 -20.09 2.57
N LEU A 144 -4.36 -20.47 2.01
CA LEU A 144 -4.28 -20.91 0.62
C LEU A 144 -3.61 -22.28 0.54
N ALA A 145 -4.31 -23.23 -0.07
CA ALA A 145 -3.78 -24.52 -0.45
C ALA A 145 -3.87 -24.67 -1.98
N THR A 146 -2.83 -25.21 -2.62
CA THR A 146 -2.87 -25.58 -4.04
C THR A 146 -2.50 -27.04 -4.18
N LEU A 147 -3.45 -27.85 -4.63
CA LEU A 147 -3.24 -29.26 -4.94
C LEU A 147 -2.72 -29.39 -6.37
N THR A 148 -1.60 -30.09 -6.57
CA THR A 148 -1.04 -30.38 -7.90
C THR A 148 -0.85 -31.90 -8.05
N PRO A 149 -1.38 -32.54 -9.11
CA PRO A 149 -1.13 -33.94 -9.40
C PRO A 149 0.36 -34.18 -9.67
N MET A 150 0.98 -35.03 -8.86
CA MET A 150 2.40 -35.38 -8.98
C MET A 150 2.64 -36.73 -8.30
N LYS A 151 3.13 -37.71 -9.07
CA LYS A 151 3.41 -39.05 -8.55
C LYS A 151 4.75 -39.08 -7.81
N LEU A 152 4.73 -39.08 -6.47
CA LEU A 152 5.94 -39.09 -5.62
C LEU A 152 6.38 -40.50 -5.17
N GLY A 153 5.92 -41.55 -5.85
CA GLY A 153 6.15 -42.96 -5.51
C GLY A 153 5.00 -43.84 -5.98
N GLU A 154 4.85 -45.04 -5.41
CA GLU A 154 3.77 -45.96 -5.79
C GLU A 154 2.38 -45.50 -5.29
N ASP A 155 2.31 -44.76 -4.17
CA ASP A 155 1.03 -44.43 -3.51
C ASP A 155 0.67 -42.93 -3.46
N SER A 156 1.63 -42.01 -3.64
CA SER A 156 1.39 -40.56 -3.53
C SER A 156 1.07 -39.97 -4.89
N ASP A 157 -0.11 -39.38 -5.03
CA ASP A 157 -0.63 -38.91 -6.32
C ASP A 157 -0.70 -37.39 -6.43
N TYR A 158 -0.67 -36.70 -5.29
CA TYR A 158 -0.83 -35.26 -5.25
C TYR A 158 0.16 -34.63 -4.27
N ILE A 159 0.55 -33.42 -4.56
CA ILE A 159 1.23 -32.52 -3.62
C ILE A 159 0.32 -31.36 -3.27
N ILE A 160 0.52 -30.79 -2.09
CA ILE A 160 -0.16 -29.57 -1.65
C ILE A 160 0.88 -28.57 -1.19
N GLN A 161 0.93 -27.42 -1.87
CA GLN A 161 1.57 -26.23 -1.34
C GLN A 161 0.56 -25.51 -0.45
N LEU A 162 0.94 -25.21 0.80
CA LEU A 162 0.05 -24.64 1.81
C LEU A 162 0.70 -23.40 2.43
N ASP A 163 0.03 -22.25 2.34
CA ASP A 163 0.36 -21.03 3.08
C ASP A 163 -0.81 -20.73 4.05
N GLU A 164 -0.57 -20.96 5.35
CA GLU A 164 -1.49 -20.65 6.44
C GLU A 164 -1.25 -19.20 6.92
N SER A 165 -2.27 -18.34 6.85
CA SER A 165 -2.20 -16.96 7.32
C SER A 165 -2.10 -16.92 8.84
N LEU A 166 -1.16 -16.13 9.36
CA LEU A 166 -0.91 -16.05 10.81
C LEU A 166 -1.39 -14.70 11.36
N PRO A 167 -2.05 -14.68 12.55
CA PRO A 167 -2.49 -13.44 13.17
C PRO A 167 -1.27 -12.61 13.60
N PRO A 168 -1.10 -11.37 13.08
CA PRO A 168 0.12 -10.60 13.28
C PRO A 168 0.14 -9.79 14.60
N TYR A 169 -1.01 -9.66 15.27
CA TYR A 169 -1.12 -8.90 16.51
C TYR A 169 -0.41 -9.57 17.70
N TYR A 170 -0.15 -8.76 18.71
CA TYR A 170 0.40 -9.14 20.02
C TYR A 170 -0.21 -8.26 21.11
N ASP A 171 -0.14 -8.70 22.37
CA ASP A 171 -0.93 -8.13 23.47
C ASP A 171 -0.72 -6.63 23.71
N GLN A 172 0.52 -6.15 23.60
CA GLN A 172 0.82 -4.73 23.75
C GLN A 172 0.10 -3.90 22.67
N PHE A 173 0.14 -4.34 21.41
CA PHE A 173 -0.55 -3.65 20.32
C PHE A 173 -2.08 -3.66 20.51
N LEU A 174 -2.66 -4.78 20.95
CA LEU A 174 -4.09 -4.84 21.24
C LEU A 174 -4.49 -3.90 22.39
N THR A 175 -3.63 -3.77 23.41
CA THR A 175 -3.84 -2.82 24.51
C THR A 175 -3.79 -1.37 24.01
N GLU A 176 -2.88 -1.07 23.10
CA GLU A 176 -2.78 0.24 22.46
C GLU A 176 -4.01 0.56 21.60
N LEU A 177 -4.52 -0.39 20.80
CA LEU A 177 -5.75 -0.23 20.03
C LEU A 177 -6.98 0.01 20.93
N LYS A 178 -7.08 -0.72 22.06
CA LYS A 178 -8.11 -0.49 23.07
C LYS A 178 -8.04 0.92 23.64
N GLN A 179 -6.82 1.41 23.90
CA GLN A 179 -6.62 2.76 24.40
C GLN A 179 -6.99 3.81 23.35
N ILE A 180 -6.61 3.64 22.08
CA ILE A 180 -7.03 4.52 20.97
C ILE A 180 -8.57 4.58 20.86
N LYS A 181 -9.24 3.43 20.96
CA LYS A 181 -10.71 3.34 20.94
C LYS A 181 -11.35 4.01 22.15
N LYS A 182 -10.77 3.83 23.34
CA LYS A 182 -11.23 4.46 24.59
C LYS A 182 -11.14 5.98 24.53
N GLU A 183 -10.05 6.52 23.99
CA GLU A 183 -9.86 7.97 23.78
C GLU A 183 -10.58 8.51 22.55
N LYS A 184 -11.49 7.73 21.95
CA LYS A 184 -12.32 8.11 20.81
C LYS A 184 -11.52 8.51 19.56
N TYR A 185 -10.45 7.79 19.29
CA TYR A 185 -9.66 7.92 18.06
C TYR A 185 -9.12 9.34 17.86
N PRO A 186 -8.33 9.88 18.81
CA PRO A 186 -7.83 11.24 18.71
C PRO A 186 -6.99 11.38 17.42
N LYS A 187 -7.03 12.55 16.80
CA LYS A 187 -6.23 12.84 15.60
C LYS A 187 -4.97 13.58 16.00
N THR A 188 -3.87 13.38 15.28
CA THR A 188 -2.63 14.09 15.56
C THR A 188 -2.88 15.59 15.43
N PRO A 189 -2.66 16.38 16.50
CA PRO A 189 -2.94 17.80 16.45
C PRO A 189 -1.90 18.53 15.56
N PRO A 190 -2.28 19.63 14.88
CA PRO A 190 -1.40 20.32 13.93
C PRO A 190 -0.03 20.71 14.49
N TRP A 191 0.05 21.16 15.74
CA TRP A 191 1.30 21.58 16.39
C TRP A 191 2.31 20.42 16.50
N PHE A 192 1.85 19.18 16.65
CA PHE A 192 2.72 18.03 16.83
C PHE A 192 3.54 17.73 15.56
N TYR A 193 2.96 17.94 14.37
CA TYR A 193 3.66 17.75 13.08
C TYR A 193 4.84 18.72 12.89
N THR A 194 4.86 19.84 13.61
CA THR A 194 5.92 20.85 13.51
C THR A 194 7.12 20.57 14.42
N LEU A 195 6.99 19.57 15.31
CA LEU A 195 8.01 19.26 16.30
C LEU A 195 9.19 18.50 15.71
N ASN A 196 10.38 18.85 16.20
CA ASN A 196 11.58 18.06 15.98
C ASN A 196 11.54 16.76 16.80
N GLU A 197 12.34 15.77 16.42
CA GLU A 197 12.33 14.43 17.02
C GLU A 197 12.48 14.43 18.55
N TYR A 198 13.40 15.21 19.10
CA TYR A 198 13.62 15.28 20.55
C TYR A 198 12.43 15.92 21.30
N GLN A 199 11.68 16.81 20.65
CA GLN A 199 10.47 17.43 21.20
C GLN A 199 9.31 16.44 21.15
N GLN A 200 9.16 15.70 20.04
CA GLN A 200 8.18 14.61 19.95
C GLN A 200 8.43 13.54 21.02
N ALA A 201 9.70 13.16 21.23
CA ALA A 201 10.09 12.20 22.26
C ALA A 201 9.73 12.69 23.67
N TYR A 202 9.89 13.99 23.96
CA TYR A 202 9.46 14.58 25.21
C TYR A 202 7.95 14.42 25.42
N PHE A 203 7.12 14.86 24.47
CA PHE A 203 5.66 14.82 24.63
C PHE A 203 5.07 13.40 24.59
N CYS A 204 5.61 12.50 23.77
CA CYS A 204 5.11 11.12 23.68
C CYS A 204 5.44 10.26 24.90
N ASN A 205 6.45 10.66 25.68
CA ASN A 205 6.87 9.94 26.89
C ASN A 205 6.58 10.73 28.17
N LEU A 206 5.81 11.82 28.07
CA LEU A 206 5.50 12.71 29.18
C LEU A 206 4.87 11.94 30.34
N ASP A 207 5.41 12.11 31.55
CA ASP A 207 4.83 11.51 32.75
C ASP A 207 3.36 11.92 32.86
N ARG A 208 2.47 10.95 33.03
CA ARG A 208 1.01 11.15 33.06
C ARG A 208 0.54 12.04 34.21
N LYS A 209 1.41 12.36 35.16
CA LYS A 209 1.13 13.34 36.22
C LYS A 209 1.19 14.79 35.73
N ILE A 210 1.79 15.03 34.57
CA ILE A 210 1.89 16.35 33.95
C ILE A 210 0.72 16.45 32.95
N GLU A 211 -0.34 17.14 33.35
CA GLU A 211 -1.60 17.18 32.60
C GLU A 211 -1.80 18.51 31.86
N SER A 212 -1.09 19.57 32.29
CA SER A 212 -1.23 20.92 31.75
C SER A 212 0.04 21.49 31.14
N HIS A 213 -0.14 22.45 30.22
CA HIS A 213 0.97 23.20 29.63
C HIS A 213 1.83 23.90 30.70
N THR A 214 1.20 24.47 31.73
CA THR A 214 1.91 25.15 32.83
C THR A 214 2.86 24.20 33.57
N GLU A 215 2.43 22.97 33.82
CA GLU A 215 3.27 21.94 34.44
C GLU A 215 4.40 21.49 33.50
N VAL A 216 4.15 21.39 32.20
CA VAL A 216 5.21 21.12 31.20
C VAL A 216 6.29 22.20 31.26
N VAL A 217 5.91 23.47 31.27
CA VAL A 217 6.85 24.59 31.39
C VAL A 217 7.64 24.51 32.69
N HIS A 218 7.00 24.14 33.80
CA HIS A 218 7.67 23.96 35.08
C HIS A 218 8.68 22.80 35.05
N ASP A 219 8.25 21.61 34.62
CA ASP A 219 9.07 20.40 34.49
C ASP A 219 10.31 20.67 33.63
N PHE A 220 10.14 21.30 32.47
CA PHE A 220 11.27 21.58 31.59
C PHE A 220 12.23 22.63 32.18
N ASN A 221 11.72 23.65 32.89
CA ASN A 221 12.58 24.61 33.58
C ASN A 221 13.39 23.97 34.72
N ASP A 222 12.78 23.08 35.50
CA ASP A 222 13.46 22.30 36.54
C ASP A 222 14.55 21.41 35.93
N PHE A 223 14.24 20.76 34.81
CA PHE A 223 15.23 20.01 34.05
C PHE A 223 16.41 20.88 33.63
N LEU A 224 16.20 22.09 33.12
CA LEU A 224 17.29 22.99 32.73
C LEU A 224 18.17 23.42 33.92
N LEU A 225 17.59 23.59 35.11
CA LEU A 225 18.33 23.85 36.34
C LEU A 225 19.17 22.63 36.74
N ASN A 226 18.57 21.43 36.70
CA ASN A 226 19.27 20.18 36.97
C ASN A 226 20.40 19.92 35.95
N TRP A 227 20.14 20.15 34.66
CA TRP A 227 21.12 20.02 33.59
C TRP A 227 22.35 20.90 33.81
N LYS A 228 22.14 22.17 34.21
CA LYS A 228 23.26 23.05 34.61
C LYS A 228 24.06 22.47 35.78
N SER A 229 23.43 21.79 36.73
CA SER A 229 24.14 21.08 37.81
C SER A 229 24.88 19.85 37.29
N ILE A 230 24.29 19.06 36.40
CA ILE A 230 24.90 17.86 35.81
C ILE A 230 26.18 18.24 35.08
N LYS A 231 26.14 19.27 34.22
CA LYS A 231 27.32 19.76 33.48
C LYS A 231 28.48 20.17 34.39
N LYS A 232 28.21 20.61 35.63
CA LYS A 232 29.25 20.97 36.61
C LYS A 232 29.80 19.76 37.38
N LYS A 233 28.99 18.72 37.57
CA LYS A 233 29.32 17.54 38.40
C LYS A 233 29.87 16.38 37.58
N ALA A 234 29.52 16.28 36.30
CA ALA A 234 29.99 15.21 35.42
C ALA A 234 31.51 15.29 35.22
N LEU A 235 32.20 14.16 35.36
CA LEU A 235 33.65 14.08 35.16
C LEU A 235 34.03 14.30 33.69
N SER A 236 33.27 13.71 32.77
CA SER A 236 33.40 13.90 31.33
C SER A 236 32.03 13.80 30.68
N LEU A 237 31.42 14.96 30.39
CA LEU A 237 30.10 15.01 29.78
C LEU A 237 30.07 14.39 28.38
N VAL A 238 31.16 14.54 27.61
CA VAL A 238 31.27 13.97 26.26
C VAL A 238 31.21 12.44 26.33
N THR A 239 31.91 11.83 27.28
CA THR A 239 31.90 10.38 27.47
C THR A 239 30.52 9.89 27.89
N ASP A 240 29.88 10.59 28.84
CA ASP A 240 28.52 10.29 29.29
C ASP A 240 27.52 10.32 28.12
N LEU A 241 27.56 11.36 27.29
CA LEU A 241 26.69 11.50 26.12
C LEU A 241 26.96 10.44 25.06
N GLN A 242 28.22 10.07 24.82
CA GLN A 242 28.57 9.00 23.90
C GLN A 242 28.03 7.63 24.38
N GLN A 243 28.08 7.35 25.68
CA GLN A 243 27.48 6.14 26.26
C GLN A 243 25.97 6.12 26.06
N ILE A 244 25.30 7.26 26.24
CA ILE A 244 23.85 7.40 26.02
C ILE A 244 23.50 7.19 24.54
N ALA A 245 24.21 7.86 23.62
CA ALA A 245 23.96 7.76 22.18
C ALA A 245 24.17 6.34 21.65
N THR A 246 25.18 5.63 22.17
CA THR A 246 25.45 4.22 21.79
C THR A 246 24.65 3.21 22.59
N GLY A 247 23.90 3.63 23.61
CA GLY A 247 23.19 2.73 24.53
C GLY A 247 24.11 1.77 25.31
N SER A 248 25.40 2.07 25.41
CA SER A 248 26.41 1.16 25.99
C SER A 248 26.47 1.31 27.51
N PRO A 249 26.21 0.25 28.30
CA PRO A 249 26.33 0.31 29.75
C PRO A 249 27.81 0.35 30.20
N PRO A 250 28.10 0.92 31.40
CA PRO A 250 27.16 1.53 32.33
C PRO A 250 26.70 2.91 31.86
N LEU A 251 25.39 3.16 31.89
CA LEU A 251 24.84 4.49 31.61
C LEU A 251 25.07 5.44 32.81
N PRO A 252 25.28 6.74 32.58
CA PRO A 252 25.50 7.71 33.66
C PRO A 252 24.35 7.71 34.68
N ALA A 253 24.69 7.79 35.98
CA ALA A 253 23.70 7.72 37.05
C ALA A 253 22.63 8.83 36.94
N TRP A 254 23.04 10.04 36.53
CA TRP A 254 22.12 11.17 36.35
C TRP A 254 21.08 10.90 35.26
N PHE A 255 21.44 10.18 34.19
CA PHE A 255 20.53 9.85 33.08
C PHE A 255 19.45 8.86 33.53
N ASN A 256 19.83 7.85 34.32
CA ASN A 256 18.91 6.86 34.86
C ASN A 256 17.92 7.46 35.89
N GLN A 257 18.27 8.61 36.48
CA GLN A 257 17.40 9.34 37.42
C GLN A 257 16.42 10.29 36.73
N LEU A 258 16.59 10.57 35.43
CA LEU A 258 15.63 11.38 34.67
C LEU A 258 14.29 10.65 34.54
N SER A 259 13.22 11.44 34.50
CA SER A 259 11.88 10.99 34.10
C SER A 259 11.89 10.41 32.68
N PRO A 260 10.93 9.56 32.31
CA PRO A 260 10.91 8.89 31.00
C PRO A 260 11.03 9.86 29.81
N HIS A 261 10.28 10.96 29.79
CA HIS A 261 10.33 11.97 28.74
C HIS A 261 11.67 12.68 28.61
N LEU A 262 12.26 13.09 29.73
CA LEU A 262 13.56 13.75 29.73
C LEU A 262 14.67 12.80 29.31
N ARG A 263 14.55 11.52 29.67
CA ARG A 263 15.52 10.48 29.30
C ARG A 263 15.51 10.24 27.79
N GLU A 264 14.34 10.08 27.17
CA GLU A 264 14.24 9.83 25.74
C GLU A 264 14.58 11.07 24.90
N MET A 265 14.20 12.28 25.35
CA MET A 265 14.69 13.53 24.75
C MET A 265 16.23 13.60 24.78
N MET A 266 16.84 13.29 25.92
CA MET A 266 18.30 13.31 26.07
C MET A 266 19.00 12.22 25.26
N ARG A 267 18.35 11.07 25.02
CA ARG A 267 18.88 10.01 24.15
C ARG A 267 19.12 10.54 22.73
N ILE A 268 18.15 11.27 22.19
CA ILE A 268 18.24 11.88 20.85
C ILE A 268 19.29 12.99 20.84
N LEU A 269 19.23 13.91 21.82
CA LEU A 269 20.15 15.04 21.87
C LEU A 269 21.61 14.62 22.11
N ALA A 270 21.86 13.48 22.75
CA ALA A 270 23.20 12.96 22.99
C ALA A 270 23.93 12.52 21.71
N ALA A 271 23.21 12.26 20.61
CA ALA A 271 23.80 11.90 19.32
C ALA A 271 24.58 13.06 18.67
N ASP A 272 24.21 14.31 18.97
CA ASP A 272 24.96 15.50 18.57
C ASP A 272 25.18 16.46 19.77
N PRO A 273 26.22 16.20 20.58
CA PRO A 273 26.52 17.01 21.77
C PRO A 273 26.77 18.50 21.47
N HIS A 274 27.17 18.86 20.25
CA HIS A 274 27.54 20.24 19.91
C HIS A 274 26.33 21.18 19.83
N THR A 275 25.17 20.65 19.42
CA THR A 275 23.94 21.43 19.26
C THR A 275 22.95 21.27 20.43
N LEU A 276 23.25 20.36 21.37
CA LEU A 276 22.38 20.01 22.50
C LEU A 276 21.88 21.22 23.30
N ASP A 277 22.78 22.05 23.83
CA ASP A 277 22.39 23.21 24.66
C ASP A 277 21.56 24.26 23.87
N LYS A 278 21.81 24.36 22.56
CA LYS A 278 21.05 25.22 21.65
C LYS A 278 19.62 24.67 21.49
N HIS A 279 19.46 23.38 21.25
CA HIS A 279 18.15 22.73 21.14
C HIS A 279 17.34 22.85 22.44
N LEU A 280 17.98 22.68 23.60
CA LEU A 280 17.31 22.90 24.89
C LEU A 280 16.79 24.33 25.05
N THR A 281 17.58 25.32 24.63
CA THR A 281 17.17 26.73 24.68
C THR A 281 16.02 27.01 23.70
N GLN A 282 16.09 26.48 22.48
CA GLN A 282 15.03 26.60 21.48
C GLN A 282 13.73 25.97 21.95
N PHE A 283 13.80 24.81 22.60
CA PHE A 283 12.60 24.16 23.12
C PHE A 283 11.96 24.97 24.26
N LYS A 284 12.77 25.57 25.15
CA LYS A 284 12.25 26.52 26.14
C LYS A 284 11.51 27.68 25.49
N MET A 285 12.06 28.24 24.42
CA MET A 285 11.42 29.35 23.69
C MET A 285 10.09 28.91 23.06
N LEU A 286 10.04 27.71 22.48
CA LEU A 286 8.80 27.14 21.94
C LEU A 286 7.74 26.99 23.04
N LEU A 287 8.08 26.34 24.15
CA LEU A 287 7.18 26.10 25.29
C LEU A 287 6.68 27.38 25.98
N THR A 288 7.35 28.51 25.79
CA THR A 288 6.94 29.80 26.38
C THR A 288 6.29 30.74 25.37
N SER A 289 6.14 30.30 24.12
CA SER A 289 5.45 31.09 23.09
C SER A 289 3.94 31.04 23.28
N GLU A 290 3.29 32.19 23.10
CA GLU A 290 1.84 32.33 23.25
C GLU A 290 1.08 31.47 22.24
N SER A 291 1.56 31.42 20.99
CA SER A 291 0.97 30.58 19.94
C SER A 291 0.99 29.10 20.30
N PHE A 292 2.13 28.57 20.76
CA PHE A 292 2.23 27.17 21.15
C PHE A 292 1.38 26.85 22.38
N THR A 293 1.36 27.75 23.36
CA THR A 293 0.52 27.62 24.56
C THR A 293 -0.95 27.45 24.18
N GLN A 294 -1.44 28.28 23.24
CA GLN A 294 -2.82 28.21 22.77
C GLN A 294 -3.09 26.94 21.96
N GLU A 295 -2.18 26.54 21.07
CA GLU A 295 -2.36 25.38 20.20
C GLU A 295 -2.38 24.04 20.96
N CYS A 296 -1.60 23.91 22.03
CA CYS A 296 -1.46 22.64 22.76
C CYS A 296 -2.33 22.53 24.03
N ALA A 297 -2.98 23.61 24.47
CA ALA A 297 -3.71 23.70 25.74
C ALA A 297 -4.65 22.51 26.01
N ASP A 298 -5.41 22.09 24.99
CA ASP A 298 -6.44 21.05 25.13
C ASP A 298 -5.92 19.62 24.89
N THR A 299 -4.68 19.47 24.39
CA THR A 299 -4.19 18.18 23.87
C THR A 299 -2.89 17.70 24.51
N VAL A 300 -2.12 18.58 25.17
CA VAL A 300 -0.78 18.27 25.67
C VAL A 300 -0.74 17.08 26.63
N GLY A 301 -1.64 17.01 27.61
CA GLY A 301 -1.72 15.92 28.58
C GLY A 301 -2.20 14.58 27.97
N GLN A 302 -2.72 14.59 26.74
CA GLN A 302 -3.25 13.39 26.08
C GLN A 302 -2.20 12.68 25.22
N ILE A 303 -1.14 13.37 24.78
CA ILE A 303 -0.18 12.82 23.82
C ILE A 303 0.48 11.53 24.32
N SER A 304 0.96 11.50 25.57
CA SER A 304 1.62 10.30 26.13
C SER A 304 0.67 9.16 26.51
N SER A 305 -0.66 9.39 26.42
CA SER A 305 -1.67 8.34 26.65
C SER A 305 -1.81 7.39 25.46
N ILE A 306 -1.41 7.84 24.26
CA ILE A 306 -1.47 7.11 22.99
C ILE A 306 -0.03 6.86 22.51
N PRO A 307 0.27 5.68 21.95
CA PRO A 307 1.64 5.35 21.55
C PRO A 307 2.14 6.24 20.41
N GLN A 308 3.44 6.57 20.43
CA GLN A 308 4.08 7.42 19.43
C GLN A 308 3.87 6.96 17.98
N TRP A 309 3.83 5.64 17.72
CA TRP A 309 3.61 5.10 16.38
C TRP A 309 2.28 5.55 15.76
N TYR A 310 1.26 5.83 16.58
CA TYR A 310 -0.05 6.27 16.11
C TYR A 310 -0.04 7.76 15.74
N TRP A 311 0.74 8.58 16.45
CA TRP A 311 0.83 10.01 16.20
C TRP A 311 1.58 10.36 14.90
N VAL A 312 2.48 9.49 14.46
CA VAL A 312 3.19 9.67 13.18
C VAL A 312 2.39 9.17 11.98
N LEU A 313 1.23 8.52 12.20
CA LEU A 313 0.37 8.13 11.09
C LEU A 313 -0.16 9.36 10.37
N PRO A 314 -0.22 9.33 9.02
CA PRO A 314 -0.94 10.35 8.27
C PRO A 314 -2.39 10.47 8.74
N HIS A 315 -2.93 11.69 8.67
CA HIS A 315 -4.27 12.01 9.16
C HIS A 315 -5.36 11.07 8.61
N HIS A 316 -5.33 10.76 7.31
CA HIS A 316 -6.29 9.83 6.70
C HIS A 316 -6.13 8.38 7.20
N GLN A 317 -4.91 7.92 7.51
CA GLN A 317 -4.71 6.58 8.08
C GLN A 317 -5.30 6.46 9.49
N GLN A 318 -5.28 7.53 10.28
CA GLN A 318 -5.96 7.53 11.60
C GLN A 318 -7.48 7.36 11.45
N PHE A 319 -8.09 7.95 10.41
CA PHE A 319 -9.50 7.73 10.06
C PHE A 319 -9.76 6.31 9.55
N PHE A 320 -8.87 5.78 8.72
CA PHE A 320 -8.99 4.40 8.23
C PHE A 320 -8.92 3.40 9.38
N LEU A 321 -7.94 3.54 10.28
CA LEU A 321 -7.83 2.70 11.46
C LEU A 321 -9.06 2.82 12.37
N GLU A 322 -9.53 4.05 12.60
CA GLU A 322 -10.78 4.30 13.34
C GLU A 322 -11.96 3.55 12.73
N HIS A 323 -12.15 3.66 11.41
CA HIS A 323 -13.26 3.02 10.72
C HIS A 323 -13.25 1.50 10.90
N VAL A 324 -12.09 0.86 10.73
CA VAL A 324 -11.96 -0.60 10.95
C VAL A 324 -12.23 -0.94 12.42
N LEU A 325 -11.64 -0.22 13.39
CA LEU A 325 -11.82 -0.50 14.82
C LEU A 325 -13.25 -0.30 15.33
N LYS A 326 -14.05 0.55 14.68
CA LYS A 326 -15.46 0.80 15.01
C LYS A 326 -16.36 -0.37 14.67
N GLU A 327 -16.03 -1.13 13.63
CA GLU A 327 -16.85 -2.25 13.16
C GLU A 327 -16.73 -3.49 14.05
N PHE A 328 -15.56 -3.70 14.65
CA PHE A 328 -15.29 -4.89 15.46
C PHE A 328 -15.48 -4.63 16.96
N LYS A 329 -16.05 -5.63 17.64
CA LYS A 329 -16.13 -5.64 19.11
C LYS A 329 -14.76 -5.88 19.73
N GLN A 330 -14.00 -6.83 19.20
CA GLN A 330 -12.65 -7.15 19.65
C GLN A 330 -11.62 -6.52 18.71
N GLU A 331 -10.61 -5.88 19.26
CA GLU A 331 -9.57 -5.19 18.48
C GLU A 331 -8.73 -6.18 17.66
N SER A 332 -8.60 -7.43 18.12
CA SER A 332 -7.88 -8.49 17.39
C SER A 332 -8.51 -8.81 16.04
N ASP A 333 -9.82 -8.65 15.90
CA ASP A 333 -10.54 -8.95 14.66
C ASP A 333 -10.28 -7.89 13.58
N ALA A 334 -9.99 -6.66 14.00
CA ALA A 334 -9.66 -5.54 13.12
C ALA A 334 -8.28 -5.66 12.45
N VAL A 335 -7.38 -6.49 12.98
CA VAL A 335 -5.96 -6.56 12.57
C VAL A 335 -5.48 -8.00 12.38
N THR A 336 -6.35 -8.85 11.82
CA THR A 336 -6.05 -10.28 11.60
C THR A 336 -5.08 -10.53 10.46
N PHE A 337 -4.89 -9.56 9.56
CA PHE A 337 -3.98 -9.61 8.42
C PHE A 337 -3.62 -8.20 7.96
N LEU A 338 -2.36 -7.98 7.59
CA LEU A 338 -1.91 -6.76 6.92
C LEU A 338 -1.36 -7.08 5.52
N SER A 339 -1.80 -6.32 4.52
CA SER A 339 -1.22 -6.34 3.18
C SER A 339 0.28 -6.03 3.22
N SER A 340 1.06 -6.62 2.32
CA SER A 340 2.51 -6.38 2.17
C SER A 340 2.88 -4.90 1.98
N ARG A 341 1.93 -4.07 1.52
CA ARG A 341 2.10 -2.62 1.36
C ARG A 341 1.86 -1.86 2.66
N HIS A 342 1.11 -2.44 3.59
CA HIS A 342 0.70 -1.82 4.83
C HIS A 342 1.81 -1.99 5.87
N ARG A 343 2.82 -1.11 5.83
CA ARG A 343 3.97 -1.16 6.75
C ARG A 343 3.95 -0.03 7.78
N THR A 344 2.84 0.72 7.87
CA THR A 344 2.70 1.84 8.80
C THR A 344 2.27 1.46 10.22
N LEU A 345 1.74 0.25 10.44
CA LEU A 345 1.46 -0.27 11.77
C LEU A 345 2.60 -1.20 12.26
N PRO A 346 2.94 -1.20 13.56
CA PRO A 346 4.07 -1.94 14.13
C PRO A 346 3.77 -3.44 14.32
N LEU A 347 3.35 -4.12 13.25
CA LEU A 347 3.13 -5.57 13.19
C LEU A 347 3.54 -6.16 11.83
N PRO A 348 3.82 -7.48 11.76
CA PRO A 348 4.25 -8.12 10.52
C PRO A 348 3.15 -8.11 9.44
N ALA A 349 3.50 -7.67 8.24
CA ALA A 349 2.62 -7.76 7.07
C ALA A 349 2.88 -9.04 6.29
N ASN A 350 1.88 -9.51 5.55
CA ASN A 350 1.95 -10.71 4.72
C ASN A 350 2.48 -11.94 5.50
N TYR A 351 2.12 -12.03 6.79
CA TYR A 351 2.65 -13.04 7.70
C TYR A 351 1.93 -14.37 7.52
N ALA A 352 2.69 -15.42 7.22
CA ALA A 352 2.16 -16.75 6.95
C ALA A 352 3.18 -17.84 7.31
N ALA A 353 2.69 -19.07 7.43
CA ALA A 353 3.49 -20.29 7.49
C ALA A 353 3.29 -21.10 6.22
N HIS A 354 4.37 -21.30 5.48
CA HIS A 354 4.39 -22.13 4.28
C HIS A 354 4.82 -23.56 4.60
N SER A 355 4.16 -24.55 4.01
CA SER A 355 4.49 -25.97 4.16
C SER A 355 4.13 -26.76 2.90
N LEU A 356 4.75 -27.94 2.76
CA LEU A 356 4.54 -28.84 1.63
C LEU A 356 4.05 -30.19 2.14
N LEU A 357 2.97 -30.69 1.55
CA LEU A 357 2.33 -31.96 1.91
C LEU A 357 2.24 -32.88 0.68
N ALA A 358 2.23 -34.20 0.92
CA ALA A 358 1.87 -35.22 -0.06
C ALA A 358 0.54 -35.85 0.32
N VAL A 359 -0.30 -36.14 -0.68
CA VAL A 359 -1.57 -36.84 -0.50
C VAL A 359 -1.60 -38.08 -1.37
N LYS A 360 -1.89 -39.22 -0.73
CA LYS A 360 -2.05 -40.51 -1.39
C LYS A 360 -3.49 -40.70 -1.89
N ARG A 361 -3.68 -41.61 -2.86
CA ARG A 361 -5.03 -41.95 -3.39
C ARG A 361 -6.00 -42.43 -2.32
N ASN A 362 -5.49 -43.07 -1.27
CA ASN A 362 -6.29 -43.58 -0.14
C ASN A 362 -6.64 -42.48 0.90
N GLY A 363 -6.27 -41.23 0.66
CA GLY A 363 -6.50 -40.11 1.58
C GLY A 363 -5.42 -39.91 2.66
N GLU A 364 -4.35 -40.70 2.70
CA GLU A 364 -3.26 -40.44 3.66
C GLU A 364 -2.51 -39.15 3.30
N ILE A 365 -2.38 -38.23 4.26
CA ILE A 365 -1.63 -36.97 4.12
C ILE A 365 -0.33 -37.06 4.91
N ARG A 366 0.80 -36.83 4.23
CA ARG A 366 2.15 -36.82 4.81
C ARG A 366 2.77 -35.43 4.70
N GLU A 367 3.36 -34.93 5.78
CA GLU A 367 4.16 -33.70 5.74
C GLU A 367 5.50 -33.96 5.04
N LEU A 368 5.79 -33.22 3.96
CA LEU A 368 7.09 -33.24 3.28
C LEU A 368 8.03 -32.17 3.83
N SER A 369 7.49 -31.08 4.36
CA SER A 369 8.26 -30.05 5.04
C SER A 369 7.58 -29.62 6.34
N LYS A 370 8.40 -29.25 7.34
CA LYS A 370 7.91 -28.43 8.46
C LYS A 370 7.50 -27.04 7.97
N LYS A 371 6.79 -26.31 8.81
CA LYS A 371 6.41 -24.91 8.57
C LYS A 371 7.65 -24.01 8.41
N ARG A 372 7.66 -23.24 7.33
CA ARG A 372 8.64 -22.21 6.99
C ARG A 372 7.91 -20.86 7.04
N TYR A 373 8.33 -19.98 7.93
CA TYR A 373 7.62 -18.73 8.18
C TYR A 373 8.07 -17.64 7.21
N ARG A 374 7.11 -16.83 6.75
CA ARG A 374 7.35 -15.72 5.84
C ARG A 374 6.60 -14.48 6.30
N SER A 375 7.15 -13.31 6.02
CA SER A 375 6.45 -12.03 6.10
C SER A 375 7.10 -11.03 5.14
N SER A 376 6.52 -9.84 5.03
CA SER A 376 7.30 -8.66 4.61
C SER A 376 8.48 -8.43 5.56
N HIS A 377 9.48 -7.69 5.12
CA HIS A 377 10.69 -7.42 5.89
C HIS A 377 10.36 -6.82 7.28
N ILE A 378 11.08 -7.21 8.35
CA ILE A 378 10.72 -6.83 9.73
C ILE A 378 10.77 -5.31 9.98
N ALA A 379 11.70 -4.61 9.33
CA ALA A 379 11.73 -3.15 9.32
C ALA A 379 10.74 -2.57 8.30
N THR A 380 10.19 -1.39 8.59
CA THR A 380 9.27 -0.69 7.69
C THR A 380 10.01 0.23 6.73
N ARG A 381 9.58 0.23 5.47
CA ARG A 381 10.05 1.20 4.45
C ARG A 381 9.26 2.51 4.47
N ASP A 382 8.09 2.52 5.10
CA ASP A 382 7.16 3.66 5.09
C ASP A 382 7.48 4.65 6.21
N GLY A 383 8.32 4.25 7.17
CA GLY A 383 8.70 5.07 8.33
C GLY A 383 10.19 5.39 8.41
N LEU A 384 10.90 5.42 7.28
CA LEU A 384 12.33 5.72 7.28
C LEU A 384 12.64 7.17 7.69
N ASP A 385 11.66 8.06 7.61
CA ASP A 385 11.69 9.44 8.05
C ASP A 385 11.03 9.65 9.43
N TRP A 386 10.52 8.60 10.06
CA TRP A 386 9.92 8.67 11.40
C TRP A 386 11.00 8.69 12.49
N PRO A 387 10.65 9.11 13.73
CA PRO A 387 11.55 9.02 14.88
C PRO A 387 12.15 7.62 15.03
N GLU A 388 13.42 7.55 15.41
CA GLU A 388 14.16 6.29 15.53
C GLU A 388 13.45 5.31 16.48
N ALA A 389 12.86 5.83 17.57
CA ALA A 389 12.07 5.04 18.52
C ALA A 389 10.89 4.32 17.86
N VAL A 390 10.22 4.93 16.87
CA VAL A 390 9.13 4.28 16.12
C VAL A 390 9.70 3.24 15.15
N GLN A 391 10.80 3.55 14.45
CA GLN A 391 11.47 2.59 13.56
C GLN A 391 11.92 1.33 14.33
N GLN A 392 12.50 1.52 15.51
CA GLN A 392 12.88 0.46 16.44
C GLN A 392 11.64 -0.30 16.92
N ARG A 393 10.56 0.38 17.33
CA ARG A 393 9.31 -0.28 17.74
C ARG A 393 8.78 -1.21 16.65
N HIS A 394 8.79 -0.80 15.39
CA HIS A 394 8.39 -1.65 14.26
C HIS A 394 9.30 -2.88 14.14
N SER A 395 10.61 -2.66 14.03
CA SER A 395 11.57 -3.75 13.80
C SER A 395 11.62 -4.74 14.96
N ASP A 396 11.61 -4.27 16.20
CA ASP A 396 11.68 -5.09 17.41
C ASP A 396 10.39 -5.89 17.62
N SER A 397 9.22 -5.25 17.50
CA SER A 397 7.93 -5.93 17.65
C SER A 397 7.71 -6.96 16.54
N ASN A 398 8.07 -6.60 15.30
CA ASN A 398 7.97 -7.53 14.18
C ASN A 398 8.92 -8.71 14.36
N LEU A 399 10.17 -8.47 14.75
CA LEU A 399 11.12 -9.54 15.04
C LEU A 399 10.61 -10.44 16.17
N ALA A 400 10.09 -9.85 17.25
CA ALA A 400 9.45 -10.58 18.36
C ALA A 400 8.39 -11.54 17.84
N LYS A 401 7.47 -11.01 17.04
CA LYS A 401 6.33 -11.75 16.50
C LYS A 401 6.73 -12.83 15.51
N VAL A 402 7.60 -12.55 14.53
CA VAL A 402 7.97 -13.56 13.51
C VAL A 402 8.80 -14.73 14.08
N MET A 403 9.32 -14.58 15.30
CA MET A 403 10.02 -15.63 16.03
C MET A 403 9.15 -16.31 17.09
N GLU A 404 7.85 -16.02 17.18
CA GLU A 404 6.96 -16.54 18.24
C GLU A 404 6.87 -18.08 18.25
N HIS A 405 7.08 -18.72 17.10
CA HIS A 405 7.06 -20.17 16.96
C HIS A 405 8.43 -20.84 17.15
N SER A 406 9.47 -20.06 17.42
CA SER A 406 10.79 -20.59 17.77
C SER A 406 10.82 -21.01 19.24
N LYS A 407 11.45 -22.14 19.55
CA LYS A 407 11.57 -22.65 20.93
C LYS A 407 12.89 -22.21 21.57
N SER A 408 12.90 -22.12 22.90
CA SER A 408 14.15 -21.88 23.64
C SER A 408 15.19 -22.96 23.35
N GLY A 409 16.43 -22.55 23.06
CA GLY A 409 17.54 -23.44 22.70
C GLY A 409 17.49 -23.99 21.26
N GLN A 410 16.40 -23.76 20.52
CA GLN A 410 16.30 -24.14 19.11
C GLN A 410 17.04 -23.12 18.24
N LEU A 411 17.76 -23.59 17.22
CA LEU A 411 18.40 -22.72 16.24
C LEU A 411 17.34 -21.95 15.45
N ALA A 412 17.52 -20.65 15.23
CA ALA A 412 16.62 -19.83 14.44
C ALA A 412 17.40 -19.06 13.36
N ILE A 413 16.83 -18.94 12.17
CA ILE A 413 17.37 -18.14 11.07
C ILE A 413 16.43 -16.97 10.75
N LEU A 414 17.02 -15.82 10.47
CA LEU A 414 16.42 -14.69 9.78
C LEU A 414 17.12 -14.55 8.43
N GLN A 415 16.50 -15.12 7.39
CA GLN A 415 17.01 -15.01 6.03
C GLN A 415 16.34 -13.82 5.32
N THR A 416 17.14 -12.87 4.81
CA THR A 416 16.64 -11.76 4.01
C THR A 416 17.09 -11.87 2.56
N LEU A 417 16.17 -11.60 1.64
CA LEU A 417 16.43 -11.59 0.20
C LEU A 417 16.26 -10.15 -0.28
N ILE A 418 17.14 -9.27 0.21
CA ILE A 418 17.17 -7.83 -0.11
C ILE A 418 18.54 -7.45 -0.67
N SER A 419 18.59 -6.33 -1.39
CA SER A 419 19.78 -5.92 -2.14
C SER A 419 20.25 -4.53 -1.70
N PRO A 420 20.94 -4.42 -0.55
CA PRO A 420 21.50 -3.15 -0.07
C PRO A 420 22.36 -2.48 -1.14
N ILE A 421 22.05 -1.24 -1.47
CA ILE A 421 22.80 -0.45 -2.46
C ILE A 421 23.02 0.96 -1.92
N HIS A 422 24.24 1.47 -2.07
CA HIS A 422 24.59 2.84 -1.68
C HIS A 422 24.14 3.84 -2.75
N ALA A 423 23.89 5.09 -2.35
CA ALA A 423 23.52 6.16 -3.26
C ALA A 423 24.55 6.39 -4.39
N ALA A 424 25.83 6.21 -4.09
CA ALA A 424 26.92 6.35 -5.07
C ALA A 424 26.88 5.28 -6.18
N ASP A 425 26.27 4.12 -5.92
CA ASP A 425 26.24 2.97 -6.82
C ASP A 425 24.86 2.76 -7.48
N TYR A 426 23.86 3.55 -7.09
CA TYR A 426 22.49 3.37 -7.56
C TYR A 426 22.26 3.99 -8.93
N VAL A 427 21.90 3.14 -9.89
CA VAL A 427 21.39 3.53 -11.20
C VAL A 427 19.94 3.09 -11.30
N PRO A 428 18.97 4.01 -11.50
CA PRO A 428 17.59 3.64 -11.78
C PRO A 428 17.49 2.74 -13.00
N THR A 429 16.92 1.54 -12.82
CA THR A 429 16.75 0.54 -13.88
C THR A 429 15.37 -0.07 -13.78
N TRP A 430 14.97 -0.86 -14.78
CA TRP A 430 13.68 -1.54 -14.78
C TRP A 430 13.50 -2.56 -13.62
N ILE A 431 14.59 -3.20 -13.16
CA ILE A 431 14.91 -3.47 -11.73
C ILE A 431 13.93 -2.94 -10.68
N THR A 432 14.13 -1.64 -10.49
CA THR A 432 13.55 -0.85 -9.43
C THR A 432 12.38 -0.04 -9.98
N ASP A 433 11.75 -0.47 -11.08
CA ASP A 433 10.71 0.26 -11.81
C ASP A 433 11.14 1.68 -12.21
N TYR A 434 12.44 1.88 -12.46
CA TYR A 434 13.03 3.20 -12.69
C TYR A 434 12.81 4.20 -11.54
N LEU A 435 12.72 3.70 -10.29
CA LEU A 435 12.51 4.53 -9.11
C LEU A 435 13.60 5.62 -9.02
N PRO A 436 13.23 6.91 -9.02
CA PRO A 436 14.23 8.00 -8.97
C PRO A 436 14.89 8.10 -7.59
N THR A 437 14.26 7.56 -6.55
CA THR A 437 14.77 7.53 -5.18
C THR A 437 15.55 6.23 -4.92
N LEU A 438 16.49 6.28 -3.97
CA LEU A 438 17.23 5.10 -3.54
C LEU A 438 16.28 4.01 -3.01
N PRO A 439 16.46 2.71 -3.37
CA PRO A 439 15.72 1.62 -2.77
C PRO A 439 15.93 1.55 -1.26
N PRO A 440 14.92 1.13 -0.48
CA PRO A 440 15.00 1.13 0.98
C PRO A 440 15.92 0.02 1.54
N ASP A 441 16.36 -0.93 0.71
CA ASP A 441 17.04 -2.17 1.10
C ASP A 441 18.24 -1.94 2.04
N LEU A 442 19.04 -0.88 1.87
CA LEU A 442 20.19 -0.61 2.74
C LEU A 442 19.77 -0.24 4.17
N GLU A 443 18.78 0.64 4.33
CA GLU A 443 18.29 1.05 5.65
C GLU A 443 17.52 -0.10 6.31
N LEU A 444 16.72 -0.84 5.55
CA LEU A 444 16.05 -2.05 6.04
C LEU A 444 17.07 -3.07 6.58
N TYR A 445 18.17 -3.30 5.86
CA TYR A 445 19.25 -4.19 6.29
C TYR A 445 19.85 -3.76 7.64
N LYS A 446 20.18 -2.47 7.80
CA LYS A 446 20.73 -1.94 9.06
C LYS A 446 19.73 -2.06 10.22
N LEU A 447 18.47 -1.71 10.00
CA LEU A 447 17.42 -1.77 11.01
C LEU A 447 17.18 -3.21 11.50
N ALA A 448 17.19 -4.20 10.58
CA ALA A 448 17.07 -5.60 10.96
C ALA A 448 18.28 -6.12 11.75
N ARG A 449 19.50 -5.72 11.38
CA ARG A 449 20.73 -6.04 12.13
C ARG A 449 20.65 -5.49 13.57
N ALA A 450 20.28 -4.23 13.71
CA ALA A 450 20.15 -3.59 15.02
C ALA A 450 19.06 -4.26 15.89
N ALA A 451 17.94 -4.66 15.30
CA ALA A 451 16.87 -5.38 16.02
C ALA A 451 17.33 -6.75 16.55
N VAL A 452 18.07 -7.52 15.74
CA VAL A 452 18.64 -8.80 16.17
C VAL A 452 19.69 -8.60 17.26
N GLU A 453 20.55 -7.59 17.13
CA GLU A 453 21.55 -7.26 18.14
C GLU A 453 20.91 -6.96 19.50
N ARG A 454 19.88 -6.10 19.53
CA ARG A 454 19.09 -5.80 20.74
C ARG A 454 18.45 -7.05 21.36
N ARG A 455 18.08 -8.04 20.54
CA ARG A 455 17.46 -9.29 20.99
C ARG A 455 18.43 -10.41 21.37
N THR A 456 19.73 -10.26 21.12
CA THR A 456 20.75 -11.31 21.35
C THR A 456 20.70 -11.93 22.75
N LYS A 457 20.36 -11.13 23.77
CA LYS A 457 20.23 -11.59 25.17
C LYS A 457 19.04 -12.55 25.40
N THR A 458 18.02 -12.46 24.55
CA THR A 458 16.81 -13.29 24.62
C THR A 458 16.94 -14.53 23.73
N GLN A 459 17.48 -14.35 22.52
CA GLN A 459 17.59 -15.42 21.55
C GLN A 459 18.75 -15.14 20.57
N ALA A 460 19.59 -16.14 20.34
CA ALA A 460 20.57 -16.11 19.27
C ALA A 460 19.86 -16.42 17.93
N ILE A 461 19.99 -15.52 16.96
CA ILE A 461 19.36 -15.63 15.64
C ILE A 461 20.48 -15.55 14.59
N LEU A 462 20.57 -16.56 13.73
CA LEU A 462 21.44 -16.50 12.56
C LEU A 462 20.84 -15.54 11.54
N GLN A 463 21.66 -14.72 10.89
CA GLN A 463 21.19 -13.73 9.93
C GLN A 463 21.91 -13.92 8.61
N ASN A 464 21.19 -14.24 7.54
CA ASN A 464 21.79 -14.43 6.22
C ASN A 464 21.09 -13.53 5.22
N ASN A 465 21.85 -12.83 4.37
CA ASN A 465 21.29 -11.98 3.32
C ASN A 465 21.79 -12.37 1.94
N HIS A 466 20.86 -12.53 0.99
CA HIS A 466 21.19 -12.78 -0.42
C HIS A 466 20.75 -11.61 -1.31
N PRO A 467 21.70 -10.82 -1.84
CA PRO A 467 21.39 -9.74 -2.77
C PRO A 467 21.15 -10.30 -4.18
N TYR A 468 19.92 -10.14 -4.68
CA TYR A 468 19.55 -10.42 -6.07
C TYR A 468 19.29 -9.09 -6.80
N ASN A 469 20.29 -8.41 -7.38
CA ASN A 469 20.12 -7.11 -8.08
C ASN A 469 20.95 -7.00 -9.38
N ILE A 470 20.60 -6.11 -10.34
CA ILE A 470 21.31 -5.85 -11.63
C ILE A 470 22.78 -5.49 -11.46
N ALA A 471 23.12 -4.87 -10.33
CA ALA A 471 24.52 -4.59 -10.02
C ALA A 471 25.32 -5.90 -9.81
N LYS A 472 24.71 -7.09 -10.06
CA LYS A 472 25.18 -8.49 -10.04
C LYS A 472 26.57 -8.77 -10.61
N ARG A 473 27.18 -7.88 -11.41
CA ARG A 473 28.63 -8.00 -11.69
C ARG A 473 29.48 -7.70 -10.43
N LEU A 474 28.91 -7.05 -9.42
CA LEU A 474 29.57 -6.54 -8.20
C LEU A 474 28.88 -6.97 -6.89
N TYR A 475 27.54 -7.14 -6.86
CA TYR A 475 26.78 -7.41 -5.62
C TYR A 475 26.08 -8.79 -5.65
N TYR A 476 26.76 -9.82 -5.17
CA TYR A 476 26.28 -11.20 -4.94
C TYR A 476 26.84 -11.69 -3.59
N THR A 477 26.38 -12.82 -3.05
CA THR A 477 26.90 -13.34 -1.78
C THR A 477 28.34 -13.85 -1.98
N PRO A 478 29.38 -13.21 -1.44
CA PRO A 478 30.75 -13.61 -1.71
C PRO A 478 31.09 -14.93 -1.01
N SER A 479 32.10 -15.65 -1.50
CA SER A 479 32.51 -16.93 -0.92
C SER A 479 33.03 -16.83 0.52
N ASN A 480 33.48 -15.65 0.93
CA ASN A 480 33.94 -15.33 2.28
C ASN A 480 32.90 -14.55 3.12
N ASP A 481 31.61 -14.64 2.74
CA ASP A 481 30.52 -14.01 3.48
C ASP A 481 30.51 -14.46 4.95
N LYS A 482 30.51 -13.50 5.88
CA LYS A 482 30.71 -13.76 7.31
C LYS A 482 29.55 -14.57 7.91
N ASP A 483 28.33 -14.27 7.48
CA ASP A 483 27.15 -14.95 8.00
C ASP A 483 27.04 -16.38 7.49
N SER A 484 27.37 -16.60 6.22
CA SER A 484 27.49 -17.93 5.61
C SER A 484 28.51 -18.81 6.33
N LEU A 485 29.69 -18.26 6.64
CA LEU A 485 30.72 -18.96 7.41
C LEU A 485 30.27 -19.25 8.85
N ASN A 486 29.54 -18.33 9.47
CA ASN A 486 28.96 -18.53 10.80
C ASN A 486 27.90 -19.65 10.79
N LEU A 487 26.98 -19.66 9.81
CA LEU A 487 26.00 -20.73 9.63
C LEU A 487 26.70 -22.10 9.49
N LEU A 488 27.72 -22.20 8.62
CA LEU A 488 28.52 -23.42 8.47
C LEU A 488 29.17 -23.85 9.78
N ALA A 489 29.77 -22.92 10.52
CA ALA A 489 30.44 -23.21 11.80
C ALA A 489 29.45 -23.69 12.88
N VAL A 490 28.25 -23.10 12.94
CA VAL A 490 27.20 -23.48 13.89
C VAL A 490 26.56 -24.81 13.50
N ALA A 491 26.18 -24.99 12.23
CA ALA A 491 25.51 -26.20 11.75
C ALA A 491 26.40 -27.44 11.82
N LYS A 492 27.72 -27.29 11.62
CA LYS A 492 28.69 -28.40 11.79
C LYS A 492 28.61 -29.08 13.16
N LYS A 493 28.21 -28.36 14.21
CA LYS A 493 28.06 -28.91 15.56
C LYS A 493 26.94 -29.96 15.66
N TYR A 494 26.02 -29.99 14.70
CA TYR A 494 24.86 -30.89 14.69
C TYR A 494 25.05 -32.14 13.81
N VAL A 495 26.11 -32.19 13.00
CA VAL A 495 26.35 -33.24 11.98
C VAL A 495 26.29 -34.64 12.56
N SER A 496 26.96 -34.89 13.68
CA SER A 496 27.01 -36.21 14.32
C SER A 496 25.65 -36.71 14.81
N SER A 497 24.71 -35.80 15.04
CA SER A 497 23.38 -36.09 15.60
C SER A 497 22.22 -35.93 14.60
N THR A 498 22.49 -35.41 13.40
CA THR A 498 21.46 -35.04 12.43
C THR A 498 21.71 -35.75 11.09
N PRO A 499 21.03 -36.87 10.81
CA PRO A 499 21.19 -37.62 9.56
C PRO A 499 20.96 -36.76 8.32
N GLY A 500 21.81 -36.93 7.31
CA GLY A 500 21.72 -36.19 6.03
C GLY A 500 22.23 -34.75 6.07
N LEU A 501 22.54 -34.18 7.24
CA LEU A 501 23.02 -32.79 7.36
C LEU A 501 24.38 -32.58 6.69
N GLN A 502 25.31 -33.53 6.81
CA GLN A 502 26.66 -33.40 6.23
C GLN A 502 26.62 -33.10 4.72
N ILE A 503 25.75 -33.81 3.98
CA ILE A 503 25.60 -33.64 2.52
C ILE A 503 25.14 -32.22 2.19
N LEU A 504 24.19 -31.67 2.96
CA LEU A 504 23.71 -30.30 2.77
C LEU A 504 24.81 -29.26 3.07
N LEU A 505 25.63 -29.47 4.10
CA LEU A 505 26.73 -28.57 4.44
C LEU A 505 27.84 -28.60 3.38
N GLU A 506 28.12 -29.77 2.81
CA GLU A 506 29.08 -29.93 1.71
C GLU A 506 28.59 -29.25 0.43
N GLN A 507 27.31 -29.42 0.08
CA GLN A 507 26.69 -28.72 -1.04
C GLN A 507 26.69 -27.21 -0.82
N TYR A 508 26.27 -26.73 0.36
CA TYR A 508 26.26 -25.29 0.66
C TYR A 508 27.66 -24.68 0.52
N LYS A 509 28.67 -25.34 1.09
CA LYS A 509 30.06 -24.92 0.96
C LYS A 509 30.51 -24.90 -0.51
N SER A 510 30.19 -25.94 -1.29
CA SER A 510 30.55 -26.02 -2.70
C SER A 510 29.91 -24.90 -3.53
N VAL A 511 28.61 -24.62 -3.33
CA VAL A 511 27.91 -23.51 -3.99
C VAL A 511 28.49 -22.16 -3.57
N LEU A 512 28.81 -21.98 -2.29
CA LEU A 512 29.39 -20.73 -1.77
C LEU A 512 30.77 -20.46 -2.40
N GLU A 513 31.60 -21.50 -2.52
CA GLU A 513 32.94 -21.46 -3.11
C GLU A 513 32.93 -21.50 -4.65
N SER A 514 31.78 -21.84 -5.26
CA SER A 514 31.65 -21.88 -6.71
C SER A 514 31.92 -20.51 -7.33
N LYS A 515 32.67 -20.51 -8.44
CA LYS A 515 32.80 -19.31 -9.26
C LYS A 515 31.43 -18.99 -9.86
N PRO A 516 31.11 -17.71 -10.07
CA PRO A 516 29.94 -17.39 -10.84
C PRO A 516 30.02 -17.99 -12.25
N GLY A 517 29.19 -18.99 -12.56
CA GLY A 517 29.11 -19.58 -13.90
C GLY A 517 29.51 -21.05 -14.05
N THR A 518 29.28 -21.90 -13.07
CA THR A 518 29.62 -23.34 -13.17
C THR A 518 28.56 -24.22 -13.83
N ALA A 519 27.31 -23.77 -14.02
CA ALA A 519 26.22 -24.55 -14.64
C ALA A 519 25.87 -24.07 -16.07
N THR A 520 25.65 -22.77 -16.26
CA THR A 520 25.68 -22.07 -17.56
C THR A 520 26.74 -20.96 -17.50
N ILE A 521 27.07 -20.35 -18.64
CA ILE A 521 27.93 -19.17 -18.69
C ILE A 521 27.30 -18.08 -17.79
N PHE A 522 27.79 -17.96 -16.54
CA PHE A 522 27.37 -17.01 -15.49
C PHE A 522 25.97 -17.17 -14.84
N ASP A 523 25.56 -18.37 -14.37
CA ASP A 523 24.31 -18.54 -13.57
C ASP A 523 24.38 -18.01 -12.11
N TYR A 524 24.38 -16.69 -11.94
CA TYR A 524 24.29 -16.05 -10.62
C TYR A 524 22.92 -16.23 -9.96
N ALA A 525 21.85 -16.36 -10.74
CA ALA A 525 20.48 -16.48 -10.22
C ALA A 525 20.30 -17.84 -9.53
N GLY A 526 20.74 -18.90 -10.18
CA GLY A 526 20.73 -20.25 -9.63
C GLY A 526 21.59 -20.35 -8.39
N ARG A 527 22.81 -19.81 -8.41
CA ARG A 527 23.70 -19.83 -7.24
C ARG A 527 23.01 -19.29 -5.97
N GLU A 528 22.42 -18.11 -6.05
CA GLU A 528 21.75 -17.50 -4.89
C GLU A 528 20.51 -18.31 -4.45
N LEU A 529 19.78 -18.93 -5.40
CA LEU A 529 18.62 -19.77 -5.05
C LEU A 529 19.05 -21.05 -4.35
N PHE A 530 20.14 -21.68 -4.81
CA PHE A 530 20.72 -22.82 -4.13
C PHE A 530 21.24 -22.44 -2.74
N LEU A 531 21.97 -21.33 -2.60
CA LEU A 531 22.43 -20.87 -1.27
C LEU A 531 21.24 -20.69 -0.34
N SER A 532 20.28 -19.84 -0.71
CA SER A 532 19.12 -19.55 0.14
C SER A 532 18.28 -20.80 0.47
N SER A 533 18.09 -21.72 -0.48
CA SER A 533 17.34 -22.96 -0.26
C SER A 533 18.10 -23.94 0.65
N LEU A 534 19.41 -24.09 0.44
CA LEU A 534 20.25 -24.95 1.26
C LEU A 534 20.31 -24.46 2.71
N GLU A 535 20.34 -23.14 2.95
CA GLU A 535 20.20 -22.59 4.31
C GLU A 535 18.91 -23.04 4.98
N GLN A 536 17.77 -22.95 4.28
CA GLN A 536 16.49 -23.39 4.80
C GLN A 536 16.47 -24.91 5.05
N LEU A 537 16.99 -25.71 4.12
CA LEU A 537 17.08 -27.17 4.27
C LEU A 537 17.98 -27.57 5.44
N ILE A 538 19.09 -26.88 5.67
CA ILE A 538 19.98 -27.08 6.83
C ILE A 538 19.20 -26.85 8.12
N ILE A 539 18.52 -25.70 8.23
CA ILE A 539 17.74 -25.34 9.42
C ILE A 539 16.59 -26.33 9.64
N LEU A 540 15.85 -26.70 8.60
CA LEU A 540 14.74 -27.66 8.68
C LEU A 540 15.22 -29.05 9.11
N THR A 541 16.35 -29.51 8.58
CA THR A 541 16.95 -30.82 8.88
C THR A 541 17.44 -30.89 10.33
N ILE A 542 18.03 -29.81 10.84
CA ILE A 542 18.38 -29.66 12.27
C ILE A 542 17.12 -29.62 13.15
N GLY A 543 15.98 -29.25 12.57
CA GLY A 543 14.75 -28.99 13.31
C GLY A 543 14.73 -27.60 13.96
N GLY A 544 15.42 -26.63 13.35
CA GLY A 544 15.41 -25.22 13.73
C GLY A 544 14.14 -24.47 13.27
N HIS A 545 14.06 -23.18 13.63
CA HIS A 545 13.02 -22.25 13.20
C HIS A 545 13.43 -21.58 11.88
N SER A 546 12.69 -21.89 10.82
CA SER A 546 12.87 -21.34 9.48
C SER A 546 12.03 -20.07 9.32
N TYR A 547 12.67 -18.91 9.23
CA TYR A 547 12.02 -17.66 8.87
C TYR A 547 12.80 -16.94 7.77
N GLY A 548 12.08 -16.33 6.83
CA GLY A 548 12.70 -15.43 5.87
C GLY A 548 11.76 -14.44 5.22
N SER A 549 12.33 -13.40 4.62
CA SER A 549 11.59 -12.33 3.96
C SER A 549 12.36 -11.77 2.77
N CYS A 550 11.64 -11.20 1.80
CA CYS A 550 12.16 -10.13 0.95
C CYS A 550 11.51 -8.81 1.40
N VAL A 551 11.72 -7.70 0.69
CA VAL A 551 11.08 -6.40 1.06
C VAL A 551 9.58 -6.57 1.33
N SER A 552 8.86 -7.16 0.36
CA SER A 552 7.41 -7.39 0.40
C SER A 552 6.99 -8.75 0.99
N GLY A 553 7.91 -9.72 1.05
CA GLY A 553 7.62 -11.11 1.44
C GLY A 553 6.87 -11.95 0.39
N LYS A 554 6.57 -11.41 -0.80
CA LYS A 554 5.77 -12.07 -1.85
C LYS A 554 6.50 -12.35 -3.17
N ASP A 555 7.62 -11.69 -3.42
CA ASP A 555 8.36 -11.79 -4.70
C ASP A 555 9.54 -12.78 -4.59
N ARG A 556 10.76 -12.29 -4.31
CA ARG A 556 11.96 -13.12 -4.12
C ARG A 556 11.76 -14.26 -3.11
N LYS A 557 11.00 -14.01 -2.03
CA LYS A 557 10.67 -15.03 -1.03
C LYS A 557 9.75 -16.13 -1.60
N ALA A 558 8.85 -15.82 -2.52
CA ALA A 558 8.07 -16.86 -3.20
C ALA A 558 8.96 -17.74 -4.08
N ILE A 559 9.91 -17.15 -4.81
CA ILE A 559 10.83 -17.91 -5.67
C ILE A 559 11.71 -18.84 -4.83
N GLU A 560 12.20 -18.39 -3.68
CA GLU A 560 12.93 -19.26 -2.75
C GLU A 560 12.05 -20.42 -2.26
N LEU A 561 10.80 -20.17 -1.87
CA LEU A 561 9.88 -21.25 -1.44
C LEU A 561 9.62 -22.27 -2.56
N ILE A 562 9.39 -21.81 -3.80
CA ILE A 562 9.25 -22.68 -4.98
C ILE A 562 10.50 -23.53 -5.17
N HIS A 563 11.67 -22.91 -5.10
CA HIS A 563 12.94 -23.61 -5.33
C HIS A 563 13.22 -24.64 -4.23
N THR A 564 13.02 -24.28 -2.96
CA THR A 564 13.15 -25.20 -1.82
C THR A 564 12.14 -26.34 -1.90
N ASP A 565 10.87 -26.07 -2.26
CA ASP A 565 9.87 -27.12 -2.49
C ASP A 565 10.32 -28.09 -3.59
N ALA A 566 10.79 -27.56 -4.73
CA ALA A 566 11.29 -28.39 -5.81
C ALA A 566 12.48 -29.26 -5.37
N MET A 567 13.37 -28.76 -4.50
CA MET A 567 14.48 -29.56 -3.97
C MET A 567 13.98 -30.71 -3.09
N ILE A 568 12.96 -30.45 -2.24
CA ILE A 568 12.33 -31.47 -1.39
C ILE A 568 11.66 -32.54 -2.27
N LEU A 569 10.85 -32.12 -3.24
CA LEU A 569 10.18 -33.04 -4.18
C LEU A 569 11.18 -33.86 -5.00
N TYR A 570 12.26 -33.23 -5.46
CA TYR A 570 13.32 -33.90 -6.20
C TYR A 570 13.95 -35.00 -5.35
N LYS A 571 14.25 -34.74 -4.07
CA LYS A 571 14.80 -35.76 -3.17
C LYS A 571 13.82 -36.91 -2.91
N GLU A 572 12.54 -36.60 -2.73
CA GLU A 572 11.52 -37.64 -2.55
C GLU A 572 11.38 -38.52 -3.80
N LEU A 573 11.50 -37.95 -5.00
CA LEU A 573 11.39 -38.66 -6.27
C LEU A 573 12.63 -39.48 -6.65
N TYR A 574 13.82 -38.91 -6.42
CA TYR A 574 15.07 -39.43 -6.99
C TYR A 574 16.08 -39.88 -5.94
N GLY A 575 15.74 -39.78 -4.65
CA GLY A 575 16.55 -40.28 -3.53
C GLY A 575 17.75 -39.42 -3.14
N SER A 576 18.07 -38.36 -3.90
CA SER A 576 19.18 -37.44 -3.66
C SER A 576 18.78 -35.98 -3.84
N TRP A 577 19.52 -35.05 -3.24
CA TRP A 577 19.31 -33.62 -3.47
C TRP A 577 19.80 -33.21 -4.86
N PRO A 578 19.09 -32.32 -5.59
CA PRO A 578 19.62 -31.74 -6.81
C PRO A 578 20.82 -30.84 -6.46
N VAL A 579 21.79 -30.75 -7.36
CA VAL A 579 23.03 -29.97 -7.16
C VAL A 579 23.10 -28.79 -8.14
N PHE A 580 23.85 -27.75 -7.76
CA PHE A 580 23.99 -26.54 -8.56
C PHE A 580 24.86 -26.74 -9.80
N ASP A 581 25.93 -27.53 -9.70
CA ASP A 581 26.97 -27.72 -10.72
C ASP A 581 26.58 -28.71 -11.85
N GLU A 582 25.28 -28.95 -12.03
CA GLU A 582 24.76 -29.82 -13.07
C GLU A 582 24.58 -29.04 -14.40
N LEU A 583 25.02 -29.62 -15.51
CA LEU A 583 24.87 -28.98 -16.83
C LEU A 583 23.39 -29.02 -17.29
N PRO A 584 22.91 -27.99 -18.03
CA PRO A 584 21.49 -27.87 -18.43
C PRO A 584 20.96 -29.01 -19.30
N ASP A 585 21.83 -29.67 -20.07
CA ASP A 585 21.48 -30.78 -20.96
C ASP A 585 21.39 -32.13 -20.22
N LYS A 586 21.74 -32.17 -18.93
CA LYS A 586 21.72 -33.38 -18.13
C LYS A 586 20.33 -33.66 -17.60
N GLU A 587 19.99 -34.94 -17.61
CA GLU A 587 18.69 -35.44 -17.16
C GLU A 587 18.34 -34.96 -15.74
N ASN A 588 19.31 -34.95 -14.83
CA ASN A 588 19.12 -34.46 -13.47
C ASN A 588 18.64 -33.00 -13.42
N ARG A 589 19.26 -32.12 -14.21
CA ARG A 589 18.89 -30.70 -14.28
C ARG A 589 17.53 -30.54 -14.92
N ILE A 590 17.26 -31.23 -16.03
CA ILE A 590 15.96 -31.20 -16.72
C ILE A 590 14.82 -31.60 -15.77
N ARG A 591 15.01 -32.66 -14.98
CA ARG A 591 14.03 -33.12 -13.97
C ARG A 591 13.79 -32.05 -12.90
N PHE A 592 14.84 -31.41 -12.39
CA PHE A 592 14.70 -30.33 -11.41
C PHE A 592 14.00 -29.11 -11.99
N VAL A 593 14.39 -28.67 -13.19
CA VAL A 593 13.77 -27.55 -13.92
C VAL A 593 12.28 -27.80 -14.13
N SER A 594 11.88 -29.03 -14.47
CA SER A 594 10.46 -29.39 -14.63
C SER A 594 9.69 -29.19 -13.33
N LEU A 595 10.21 -29.66 -12.18
CA LEU A 595 9.54 -29.48 -10.88
C LEU A 595 9.39 -27.99 -10.53
N VAL A 596 10.43 -27.19 -10.74
CA VAL A 596 10.37 -25.75 -10.50
C VAL A 596 9.31 -25.10 -11.40
N ALA A 597 9.28 -25.45 -12.69
CA ALA A 597 8.30 -24.94 -13.63
C ALA A 597 6.86 -25.35 -13.24
N ASP A 598 6.64 -26.60 -12.83
CA ASP A 598 5.32 -27.08 -12.38
C ASP A 598 4.80 -26.31 -11.16
N LEU A 599 5.67 -26.10 -10.17
CA LEU A 599 5.34 -25.35 -8.96
C LEU A 599 5.09 -23.86 -9.25
N TYR A 600 5.91 -23.24 -10.11
CA TYR A 600 5.70 -21.87 -10.55
C TYR A 600 4.37 -21.71 -11.30
N MET A 601 4.08 -22.62 -12.23
CA MET A 601 2.88 -22.62 -13.06
C MET A 601 1.61 -23.05 -12.31
N SER A 602 1.73 -23.69 -11.14
CA SER A 602 0.59 -23.88 -10.23
C SER A 602 -0.01 -22.54 -9.78
N ARG A 603 0.79 -21.46 -9.84
CA ARG A 603 0.47 -20.10 -9.40
C ARG A 603 0.07 -19.99 -7.94
N HIS A 604 0.43 -20.96 -7.10
CA HIS A 604 0.16 -20.89 -5.66
C HIS A 604 0.69 -19.59 -5.04
N HIS A 605 1.95 -19.25 -5.32
CA HIS A 605 2.54 -18.05 -4.74
C HIS A 605 2.12 -16.74 -5.42
N HIS A 606 1.72 -16.80 -6.70
CA HIS A 606 1.10 -15.68 -7.39
C HIS A 606 -0.23 -15.30 -6.72
N GLU A 607 -1.08 -16.28 -6.42
CA GLU A 607 -2.34 -16.05 -5.69
C GLU A 607 -2.10 -15.55 -4.26
N HIS A 608 -1.09 -16.11 -3.57
CA HIS A 608 -0.66 -15.59 -2.28
C HIS A 608 -0.24 -14.11 -2.38
N ALA A 609 0.48 -13.71 -3.43
CA ALA A 609 0.81 -12.31 -3.70
C ALA A 609 -0.45 -11.47 -3.95
N GLY A 610 -1.41 -11.97 -4.74
CA GLY A 610 -2.69 -11.32 -5.02
C GLY A 610 -3.56 -11.10 -3.79
N HIS A 611 -3.48 -11.93 -2.75
CA HIS A 611 -4.17 -11.65 -1.48
C HIS A 611 -3.72 -10.33 -0.80
N ASN A 612 -2.57 -9.77 -1.17
CA ASN A 612 -2.10 -8.47 -0.67
C ASN A 612 -2.63 -7.28 -1.48
N ALA A 613 -3.09 -7.51 -2.71
CA ALA A 613 -3.71 -6.55 -3.62
C ALA A 613 -4.45 -7.36 -4.69
N PRO A 614 -5.75 -7.67 -4.50
CA PRO A 614 -6.48 -8.55 -5.41
C PRO A 614 -6.41 -8.02 -6.85
N GLY A 615 -6.13 -8.91 -7.79
CA GLY A 615 -5.81 -8.58 -9.18
C GLY A 615 -4.33 -8.36 -9.45
N SER A 616 -3.47 -8.50 -8.44
CA SER A 616 -2.01 -8.48 -8.57
C SER A 616 -1.40 -9.87 -8.31
N GLU A 617 -2.04 -10.92 -8.85
CA GLU A 617 -1.59 -12.31 -8.79
C GLU A 617 -0.39 -12.58 -9.71
N GLY A 618 0.74 -11.92 -9.42
CA GLY A 618 1.97 -12.01 -10.19
C GLY A 618 3.20 -12.20 -9.29
N ILE A 619 4.36 -12.42 -9.91
CA ILE A 619 5.66 -12.39 -9.23
C ILE A 619 6.51 -11.32 -9.90
N LYS A 620 7.13 -10.44 -9.11
CA LYS A 620 7.96 -9.37 -9.64
C LYS A 620 9.27 -9.87 -10.26
N THR A 621 9.58 -9.37 -11.45
CA THR A 621 10.83 -9.55 -12.20
C THR A 621 11.36 -11.00 -12.24
N PRO A 622 10.55 -12.00 -12.61
CA PRO A 622 10.93 -13.41 -12.50
C PRO A 622 12.09 -13.77 -13.43
N ASP A 623 12.19 -13.15 -14.61
CA ASP A 623 13.30 -13.30 -15.57
C ASP A 623 14.69 -13.00 -14.97
N TRP A 624 14.77 -12.29 -13.85
CA TRP A 624 16.04 -11.96 -13.18
C TRP A 624 16.43 -12.87 -12.04
N TYR A 625 15.42 -13.43 -11.40
CA TYR A 625 15.55 -14.23 -10.20
C TYR A 625 15.59 -15.72 -10.52
N LEU A 626 14.97 -16.12 -11.62
CA LEU A 626 15.04 -17.47 -12.14
C LEU A 626 16.30 -17.67 -13.01
N PRO A 627 16.95 -18.84 -12.92
CA PRO A 627 17.90 -19.30 -13.93
C PRO A 627 17.29 -19.31 -15.32
N GLU A 628 18.12 -19.09 -16.34
CA GLU A 628 17.69 -18.95 -17.74
C GLU A 628 16.94 -20.19 -18.25
N ASP A 629 17.39 -21.39 -17.89
CA ASP A 629 16.76 -22.65 -18.30
C ASP A 629 15.37 -22.86 -17.68
N ILE A 630 15.18 -22.46 -16.42
CA ILE A 630 13.87 -22.44 -15.76
C ILE A 630 12.95 -21.42 -16.42
N ALA A 631 13.44 -20.20 -16.66
CA ALA A 631 12.67 -19.16 -17.31
C ALA A 631 12.25 -19.55 -18.74
N ALA A 632 13.16 -20.16 -19.50
CA ALA A 632 12.92 -20.65 -20.84
C ALA A 632 11.90 -21.81 -20.85
N GLU A 633 11.97 -22.75 -19.90
CA GLU A 633 10.99 -23.84 -19.83
C GLU A 633 9.59 -23.33 -19.50
N ILE A 634 9.44 -22.35 -18.60
CA ILE A 634 8.14 -21.72 -18.31
C ILE A 634 7.59 -21.00 -19.55
N LYS A 635 8.42 -20.21 -20.25
CA LYS A 635 8.04 -19.52 -21.49
C LYS A 635 7.60 -20.49 -22.57
N LYS A 636 8.33 -21.59 -22.73
CA LYS A 636 8.02 -22.66 -23.68
C LYS A 636 6.69 -23.36 -23.37
N ARG A 637 6.36 -23.58 -22.09
CA ARG A 637 5.11 -24.23 -21.66
C ARG A 637 3.89 -23.31 -21.70
N LEU A 638 4.09 -21.99 -21.64
CA LEU A 638 3.03 -20.99 -21.64
C LEU A 638 3.09 -20.13 -22.91
N ASP A 639 3.91 -19.08 -22.87
CA ASP A 639 4.18 -18.14 -23.96
C ASP A 639 5.44 -17.31 -23.61
N GLU A 640 6.14 -16.77 -24.60
CA GLU A 640 7.33 -15.92 -24.43
C GLU A 640 7.10 -14.71 -23.51
N ARG A 641 5.87 -14.19 -23.45
CA ARG A 641 5.51 -13.05 -22.61
C ARG A 641 5.10 -13.42 -21.18
N ALA A 642 4.91 -14.71 -20.85
CA ALA A 642 4.30 -15.13 -19.58
C ALA A 642 4.97 -14.52 -18.34
N LEU A 643 6.31 -14.52 -18.31
CA LEU A 643 7.09 -13.97 -17.20
C LEU A 643 7.04 -12.44 -17.11
N LYS A 644 6.86 -11.74 -18.23
CA LYS A 644 6.66 -10.27 -18.25
C LYS A 644 5.24 -9.90 -17.83
N ASP A 645 4.25 -10.69 -18.23
CA ASP A 645 2.86 -10.50 -17.82
C ASP A 645 2.73 -10.73 -16.30
N ASP A 646 3.44 -11.72 -15.74
CA ASP A 646 3.51 -11.93 -14.29
C ASP A 646 4.12 -10.73 -13.53
N ASP A 647 5.18 -10.14 -14.08
CA ASP A 647 5.79 -8.92 -13.52
C ASP A 647 4.83 -7.72 -13.59
N ARG A 648 4.12 -7.56 -14.72
CA ARG A 648 3.14 -6.49 -14.91
C ARG A 648 2.01 -6.59 -13.89
N ILE A 649 1.42 -7.79 -13.73
CA ILE A 649 0.36 -8.05 -12.77
C ILE A 649 0.87 -7.83 -11.33
N ALA A 650 2.08 -8.27 -11.00
CA ALA A 650 2.68 -8.02 -9.68
C ALA A 650 2.83 -6.51 -9.39
N THR A 651 3.23 -5.74 -10.41
CA THR A 651 3.51 -4.30 -10.31
C THR A 651 2.24 -3.46 -10.15
N ASP A 652 1.09 -3.97 -10.58
CA ASP A 652 -0.23 -3.32 -10.42
C ASP A 652 -0.67 -3.22 -8.95
N ASN A 653 0.06 -3.83 -8.01
CA ASN A 653 -0.28 -3.83 -6.59
C ASN A 653 -0.26 -2.42 -5.98
N GLU A 654 0.63 -1.54 -6.43
CA GLU A 654 0.66 -0.13 -6.02
C GLU A 654 -0.14 0.70 -7.04
N VAL A 655 -1.13 1.48 -6.59
CA VAL A 655 -1.98 2.26 -7.51
C VAL A 655 -1.16 3.20 -8.40
N LYS A 656 -0.09 3.79 -7.87
CA LYS A 656 0.83 4.64 -8.66
C LYS A 656 1.53 3.90 -9.79
N ASN A 657 1.73 2.59 -9.65
CA ASN A 657 2.49 1.77 -10.59
C ASN A 657 1.60 1.12 -11.66
N ILE A 658 0.27 1.15 -11.52
CA ILE A 658 -0.67 0.88 -12.62
C ILE A 658 -0.32 1.78 -13.82
N PHE A 659 0.14 3.00 -13.55
CA PHE A 659 0.64 3.92 -14.55
C PHE A 659 2.17 3.94 -14.54
N ILE A 660 2.82 3.30 -15.51
CA ILE A 660 4.29 3.40 -15.64
C ILE A 660 4.66 4.87 -15.89
N GLY A 661 5.37 5.50 -14.94
CA GLY A 661 5.63 6.96 -14.93
C GLY A 661 4.81 7.76 -13.90
N GLY A 662 3.97 7.08 -13.10
CA GLY A 662 3.28 7.63 -11.94
C GLY A 662 2.27 8.73 -12.29
N SER A 663 2.16 9.74 -11.41
CA SER A 663 1.19 10.83 -11.56
C SER A 663 1.30 11.63 -12.87
N LYS A 664 2.46 11.60 -13.54
CA LYS A 664 2.62 12.23 -14.87
C LYS A 664 1.77 11.53 -15.92
N LYS A 665 1.75 10.20 -15.90
CA LYS A 665 1.01 9.37 -16.84
C LYS A 665 -0.49 9.42 -16.58
N VAL A 666 -0.91 9.50 -15.31
CA VAL A 666 -2.33 9.68 -14.93
C VAL A 666 -2.96 10.89 -15.61
N LYS A 667 -2.23 12.00 -15.74
CA LYS A 667 -2.72 13.23 -16.36
C LYS A 667 -3.17 13.07 -17.81
N GLU A 668 -2.67 12.07 -18.52
CA GLU A 668 -3.08 11.77 -19.90
C GLU A 668 -4.51 11.19 -19.97
N TYR A 669 -5.05 10.72 -18.85
CA TYR A 669 -6.37 10.09 -18.75
C TYR A 669 -7.44 10.99 -18.09
N LEU A 670 -7.05 12.14 -17.52
CA LEU A 670 -7.97 13.03 -16.80
C LEU A 670 -8.86 13.82 -17.77
N LEU A 671 -10.07 14.13 -17.34
CA LEU A 671 -10.97 15.00 -18.09
C LEU A 671 -10.50 16.47 -17.99
N PRO A 672 -10.76 17.29 -19.02
CA PRO A 672 -10.31 18.67 -19.03
C PRO A 672 -11.16 19.56 -18.12
N GLY A 673 -10.50 20.52 -17.45
CA GLY A 673 -11.16 21.59 -16.69
C GLY A 673 -12.16 21.06 -15.65
N ASN A 674 -13.36 21.65 -15.62
CA ASN A 674 -14.43 21.26 -14.70
C ASN A 674 -15.37 20.18 -15.25
N SER A 675 -14.96 19.45 -16.30
CA SER A 675 -15.82 18.48 -17.00
C SER A 675 -16.38 17.41 -16.06
N LEU A 676 -15.55 16.81 -15.20
CA LEU A 676 -16.00 15.82 -14.22
C LEU A 676 -16.99 16.43 -13.21
N LEU A 677 -16.70 17.62 -12.67
CA LEU A 677 -17.59 18.29 -11.73
C LEU A 677 -18.97 18.55 -12.35
N CYS A 678 -19.00 19.10 -13.56
CA CYS A 678 -20.26 19.36 -14.27
C CYS A 678 -21.05 18.07 -14.53
N ARG A 679 -20.37 16.96 -14.84
CA ARG A 679 -21.00 15.65 -15.01
C ARG A 679 -21.64 15.16 -13.71
N LEU A 680 -20.92 15.23 -12.59
CA LEU A 680 -21.42 14.78 -11.30
C LEU A 680 -22.60 15.65 -10.83
N VAL A 681 -22.51 16.97 -11.01
CA VAL A 681 -23.60 17.90 -10.66
C VAL A 681 -24.85 17.65 -11.50
N ALA A 682 -24.72 17.47 -12.82
CA ALA A 682 -25.86 17.16 -13.68
C ALA A 682 -26.53 15.83 -13.29
N ARG A 683 -25.74 14.81 -12.95
CA ARG A 683 -26.26 13.53 -12.44
C ARG A 683 -27.02 13.70 -11.13
N GLN A 684 -26.46 14.47 -10.19
CA GLN A 684 -27.12 14.72 -8.91
C GLN A 684 -28.40 15.53 -9.03
N LEU A 685 -28.47 16.49 -9.97
CA LEU A 685 -29.72 17.18 -10.30
C LEU A 685 -30.78 16.18 -10.77
N GLY A 686 -30.36 15.16 -11.52
CA GLY A 686 -31.21 14.10 -12.02
C GLY A 686 -32.13 14.58 -13.14
N LYS A 687 -32.78 13.61 -13.81
CA LYS A 687 -33.59 13.86 -15.01
C LYS A 687 -34.68 14.91 -14.79
N THR A 688 -35.38 14.85 -13.66
CA THR A 688 -36.50 15.75 -13.35
C THR A 688 -36.06 17.21 -13.26
N ASN A 689 -34.99 17.50 -12.51
CA ASN A 689 -34.53 18.89 -12.36
C ASN A 689 -33.81 19.39 -13.63
N CYS A 690 -33.04 18.53 -14.31
CA CYS A 690 -32.44 18.90 -15.59
C CYS A 690 -33.50 19.25 -16.64
N ASN A 691 -34.63 18.53 -16.69
CA ASN A 691 -35.76 18.88 -17.56
C ASN A 691 -36.34 20.25 -17.18
N ARG A 692 -36.61 20.49 -15.89
CA ARG A 692 -37.15 21.79 -15.43
C ARG A 692 -36.24 22.96 -15.80
N LEU A 693 -34.92 22.82 -15.58
CA LEU A 693 -33.92 23.82 -15.95
C LEU A 693 -33.89 24.03 -17.46
N TYR A 694 -33.85 22.95 -18.24
CA TYR A 694 -33.84 23.00 -19.70
C TYR A 694 -35.10 23.69 -20.25
N ASP A 695 -36.28 23.31 -19.76
CA ASP A 695 -37.57 23.85 -20.22
C ASP A 695 -37.77 25.32 -19.85
N ALA A 696 -37.16 25.79 -18.77
CA ALA A 696 -37.16 27.20 -18.40
C ALA A 696 -36.12 28.01 -19.20
N LEU A 697 -34.95 27.44 -19.45
CA LEU A 697 -33.87 28.10 -20.20
C LEU A 697 -34.17 28.19 -21.70
N HIS A 698 -34.83 27.17 -22.27
CA HIS A 698 -35.10 27.10 -23.70
C HIS A 698 -35.89 28.31 -24.24
N PRO A 699 -37.04 28.71 -23.66
CA PRO A 699 -37.73 29.91 -24.10
C PRO A 699 -36.90 31.17 -23.83
N LEU A 700 -36.22 31.26 -22.68
CA LEU A 700 -35.42 32.45 -22.33
C LEU A 700 -34.27 32.68 -23.31
N ILE A 701 -33.49 31.64 -23.66
CA ILE A 701 -32.32 31.74 -24.54
C ILE A 701 -32.70 32.10 -25.98
N ASN A 702 -33.96 31.81 -26.38
CA ASN A 702 -34.49 32.18 -27.69
C ASN A 702 -34.85 33.68 -27.78
N GLU A 703 -35.01 34.39 -26.66
CA GLU A 703 -35.16 35.86 -26.62
C GLU A 703 -33.80 36.55 -26.74
N LYS A 704 -33.18 36.45 -27.92
CA LYS A 704 -31.78 36.88 -28.16
C LYS A 704 -31.49 38.33 -27.76
N SER A 705 -32.49 39.22 -27.84
CA SER A 705 -32.36 40.64 -27.46
C SER A 705 -31.96 40.83 -25.99
N LEU A 706 -32.37 39.94 -25.09
CA LEU A 706 -32.03 40.01 -23.66
C LEU A 706 -30.54 39.81 -23.37
N PHE A 707 -29.77 39.30 -24.32
CA PHE A 707 -28.36 38.97 -24.14
C PHE A 707 -27.42 39.93 -24.85
N ILE A 708 -27.94 40.95 -25.55
CA ILE A 708 -27.12 41.91 -26.28
C ILE A 708 -26.71 43.06 -25.34
N PRO A 709 -25.41 43.26 -25.06
CA PRO A 709 -24.95 44.29 -24.14
C PRO A 709 -25.00 45.70 -24.77
N SER A 710 -25.06 46.73 -23.92
CA SER A 710 -24.98 48.12 -24.36
C SER A 710 -23.57 48.45 -24.92
N PRO A 711 -23.48 49.30 -25.97
CA PRO A 711 -22.21 49.56 -26.65
C PRO A 711 -21.24 50.35 -25.76
N ARG A 712 -19.98 49.88 -25.65
CA ARG A 712 -18.93 50.53 -24.85
C ARG A 712 -17.77 51.13 -25.67
N TRP A 713 -17.67 50.88 -26.98
CA TRP A 713 -16.48 51.24 -27.78
C TRP A 713 -16.82 52.08 -29.02
N SER A 714 -15.95 53.05 -29.33
CA SER A 714 -16.03 53.93 -30.53
C SER A 714 -14.84 53.76 -31.49
N SER A 715 -14.07 52.67 -31.39
CA SER A 715 -12.90 52.43 -32.24
C SER A 715 -13.27 51.65 -33.51
N VAL A 716 -12.84 52.17 -34.66
CA VAL A 716 -13.07 51.60 -36.01
C VAL A 716 -12.41 50.22 -36.20
N PHE A 717 -11.44 49.84 -35.34
CA PHE A 717 -10.77 48.52 -35.40
C PHE A 717 -11.48 47.40 -34.63
N PHE A 718 -12.40 47.75 -33.72
CA PHE A 718 -13.24 46.80 -32.98
C PHE A 718 -14.72 47.18 -33.18
N SER A 719 -15.17 47.29 -34.42
CA SER A 719 -16.60 47.38 -34.73
C SER A 719 -17.25 46.01 -34.50
N GLU A 720 -17.35 45.58 -33.25
CA GLU A 720 -18.17 44.42 -32.91
C GLU A 720 -19.62 44.80 -33.22
N GLN A 721 -20.20 44.16 -34.24
CA GLN A 721 -21.65 44.05 -34.31
C GLN A 721 -22.13 43.55 -32.95
N GLN A 722 -23.08 44.27 -32.36
CA GLN A 722 -23.70 43.91 -31.10
C GLN A 722 -24.26 42.49 -31.21
N THR A 723 -23.53 41.53 -30.65
CA THR A 723 -23.81 40.10 -30.76
C THR A 723 -23.92 39.51 -29.38
N SER A 724 -24.67 38.41 -29.27
CA SER A 724 -24.80 37.69 -28.02
C SER A 724 -23.44 37.14 -27.57
N PRO A 725 -23.15 37.10 -26.25
CA PRO A 725 -21.91 36.53 -25.73
C PRO A 725 -21.68 35.10 -26.24
N ASP A 726 -20.43 34.76 -26.59
CA ASP A 726 -20.03 33.43 -27.11
C ASP A 726 -20.59 32.26 -26.29
N GLY A 727 -20.58 32.36 -24.96
CA GLY A 727 -21.14 31.29 -24.11
C GLY A 727 -22.65 31.12 -24.23
N ILE A 728 -23.41 32.21 -24.44
CA ILE A 728 -24.85 32.17 -24.69
C ILE A 728 -25.10 31.54 -26.06
N GLN A 729 -24.32 31.91 -27.07
CA GLN A 729 -24.41 31.30 -28.41
C GLN A 729 -24.12 29.80 -28.35
N LYS A 730 -23.09 29.37 -27.62
CA LYS A 730 -22.78 27.94 -27.42
C LYS A 730 -23.92 27.19 -26.71
N ILE A 731 -24.54 27.78 -25.69
CA ILE A 731 -25.70 27.19 -25.01
C ILE A 731 -26.88 27.08 -25.99
N PHE A 732 -27.14 28.12 -26.77
CA PHE A 732 -28.18 28.13 -27.79
C PHE A 732 -27.96 27.01 -28.84
N ASP A 733 -26.74 26.88 -29.36
CA ASP A 733 -26.38 25.85 -30.34
C ASP A 733 -26.55 24.43 -29.77
N LEU A 734 -26.21 24.24 -28.49
CA LEU A 734 -26.46 22.98 -27.79
C LEU A 734 -27.95 22.63 -27.69
N MET A 735 -28.81 23.63 -27.53
CA MET A 735 -30.25 23.43 -27.44
C MET A 735 -30.90 23.16 -28.79
N LEU A 736 -30.40 23.78 -29.88
CA LEU A 736 -30.90 23.54 -31.23
C LEU A 736 -30.52 22.18 -31.80
N ASN A 737 -29.33 21.69 -31.47
CA ASN A 737 -28.82 20.46 -32.08
C ASN A 737 -29.43 19.21 -31.41
N PRO A 738 -30.24 18.41 -32.12
CA PRO A 738 -30.85 17.19 -31.56
C PRO A 738 -29.81 16.15 -31.13
N SER A 739 -28.62 16.18 -31.74
CA SER A 739 -27.50 15.27 -31.43
C SER A 739 -26.64 15.68 -30.23
N SER A 740 -26.94 16.80 -29.56
CA SER A 740 -26.15 17.33 -28.43
C SER A 740 -26.22 16.49 -27.14
N GLY A 741 -27.03 15.43 -27.10
CA GLY A 741 -27.13 14.49 -25.96
C GLY A 741 -28.33 13.57 -26.11
N LYS A 742 -28.28 12.39 -25.47
CA LYS A 742 -29.40 11.42 -25.45
C LYS A 742 -30.56 11.90 -24.58
N ASP A 743 -30.29 12.76 -23.60
CA ASP A 743 -31.27 13.36 -22.71
C ASP A 743 -30.81 14.75 -22.21
N ASN A 744 -31.64 15.38 -21.36
CA ASN A 744 -31.36 16.70 -20.81
C ASN A 744 -30.31 16.69 -19.70
N VAL A 745 -29.95 15.55 -19.12
CA VAL A 745 -28.85 15.47 -18.15
C VAL A 745 -27.54 15.79 -18.85
N ILE A 746 -27.27 15.15 -20.00
CA ILE A 746 -26.07 15.42 -20.81
C ILE A 746 -26.06 16.86 -21.34
N ARG A 747 -27.22 17.41 -21.73
CA ARG A 747 -27.30 18.79 -22.19
C ARG A 747 -26.96 19.78 -21.07
N VAL A 748 -27.50 19.56 -19.86
CA VAL A 748 -27.19 20.40 -18.70
C VAL A 748 -25.74 20.25 -18.26
N GLU A 749 -25.13 19.06 -18.30
CA GLU A 749 -23.69 18.85 -18.08
C GLU A 749 -22.86 19.80 -18.97
N LYS A 750 -23.17 19.84 -20.28
CA LYS A 750 -22.47 20.70 -21.24
C LYS A 750 -22.73 22.20 -21.00
N MET A 751 -23.95 22.58 -20.61
CA MET A 751 -24.29 23.97 -20.27
C MET A 751 -23.54 24.45 -19.02
N LEU A 752 -23.47 23.61 -17.98
CA LEU A 752 -22.69 23.85 -16.78
C LEU A 752 -21.22 24.04 -17.11
N TYR A 753 -20.66 23.19 -17.99
CA TYR A 753 -19.28 23.32 -18.44
C TYR A 753 -19.03 24.66 -19.14
N ILE A 754 -19.90 25.07 -20.08
CA ILE A 754 -19.80 26.38 -20.74
C ILE A 754 -19.83 27.52 -19.72
N ALA A 755 -20.77 27.48 -18.77
CA ALA A 755 -20.89 28.50 -17.72
C ALA A 755 -19.66 28.54 -16.80
N SER A 756 -19.04 27.38 -16.54
CA SER A 756 -17.84 27.27 -15.70
C SER A 756 -16.61 27.95 -16.33
N GLU A 757 -16.54 28.01 -17.66
CA GLU A 757 -15.45 28.68 -18.39
C GLU A 757 -15.64 30.21 -18.49
N ARG A 758 -16.81 30.73 -18.08
CA ARG A 758 -17.08 32.18 -18.17
C ARG A 758 -16.49 32.93 -16.97
N PRO A 759 -15.99 34.17 -17.13
CA PRO A 759 -15.54 35.01 -16.02
C PRO A 759 -16.62 35.16 -14.93
N GLU A 760 -16.21 35.22 -13.67
CA GLU A 760 -17.16 35.32 -12.55
C GLU A 760 -18.01 36.59 -12.63
N SER A 761 -17.36 37.73 -12.83
CA SER A 761 -17.99 39.05 -12.99
C SER A 761 -17.61 39.70 -14.32
N ASP A 762 -18.57 40.37 -14.93
CA ASP A 762 -18.35 41.24 -16.09
C ASP A 762 -19.52 42.24 -16.14
N GLU A 763 -19.20 43.50 -15.86
CA GLU A 763 -20.19 44.57 -15.72
C GLU A 763 -20.88 44.94 -17.04
N SER A 764 -20.38 44.45 -18.17
CA SER A 764 -21.01 44.68 -19.47
C SER A 764 -22.19 43.74 -19.73
N ARG A 765 -22.33 42.66 -18.93
CA ARG A 765 -23.38 41.65 -19.11
C ARG A 765 -24.75 42.19 -18.74
N THR A 766 -25.74 41.79 -19.53
CA THR A 766 -27.15 42.04 -19.24
C THR A 766 -27.62 41.24 -18.01
N GLU A 767 -28.76 41.64 -17.43
CA GLU A 767 -29.42 40.93 -16.33
C GLU A 767 -29.64 39.44 -16.67
N ALA A 768 -30.17 39.14 -17.86
CA ALA A 768 -30.40 37.77 -18.29
C ALA A 768 -29.10 36.96 -18.45
N THR A 769 -28.03 37.58 -18.96
CA THR A 769 -26.72 36.91 -19.08
C THR A 769 -26.16 36.57 -17.69
N ASN A 770 -26.26 37.52 -16.75
CA ASN A 770 -25.83 37.31 -15.37
C ASN A 770 -26.67 36.25 -14.67
N SER A 771 -27.98 36.23 -14.90
CA SER A 771 -28.88 35.20 -14.38
C SER A 771 -28.50 33.80 -14.88
N VAL A 772 -28.34 33.62 -16.21
CA VAL A 772 -28.02 32.31 -16.79
C VAL A 772 -26.68 31.79 -16.29
N TYR A 773 -25.61 32.58 -16.42
CA TYR A 773 -24.28 32.14 -15.96
C TYR A 773 -24.20 32.01 -14.44
N GLY A 774 -24.77 32.95 -13.70
CA GLY A 774 -24.74 32.99 -12.25
C GLY A 774 -25.46 31.80 -11.63
N ARG A 775 -26.69 31.50 -12.09
CA ARG A 775 -27.47 30.37 -11.58
C ARG A 775 -26.86 29.03 -11.96
N LEU A 776 -26.41 28.85 -13.21
CA LEU A 776 -25.71 27.63 -13.62
C LEU A 776 -24.42 27.40 -12.79
N ARG A 777 -23.63 28.45 -12.57
CA ARG A 777 -22.43 28.38 -11.71
C ARG A 777 -22.78 28.14 -10.23
N GLY A 778 -23.95 28.61 -9.78
CA GLY A 778 -24.45 28.37 -8.43
C GLY A 778 -24.56 26.88 -8.08
N PHE A 779 -24.87 26.02 -9.05
CA PHE A 779 -24.90 24.56 -8.84
C PHE A 779 -23.52 23.92 -8.74
N LEU A 780 -22.45 24.64 -9.12
CA LEU A 780 -21.06 24.15 -9.10
C LEU A 780 -20.32 24.54 -7.80
N LYS A 781 -21.00 25.19 -6.86
CA LYS A 781 -20.43 25.66 -5.59
C LYS A 781 -21.30 25.18 -4.43
N SER A 782 -20.69 25.05 -3.26
CA SER A 782 -21.44 24.80 -2.03
C SER A 782 -22.32 26.01 -1.69
N SER A 783 -23.58 25.75 -1.33
CA SER A 783 -24.50 26.74 -0.76
C SER A 783 -24.87 26.27 0.63
N GLU A 784 -24.62 27.10 1.64
CA GLU A 784 -24.88 26.76 3.05
C GLU A 784 -26.38 26.71 3.38
N GLU A 785 -27.24 27.29 2.54
CA GLU A 785 -28.65 27.56 2.88
C GLU A 785 -29.68 26.94 1.94
N SER A 786 -29.27 26.27 0.85
CA SER A 786 -30.24 25.79 -0.16
C SER A 786 -29.86 24.46 -0.79
N SER A 787 -30.83 23.54 -0.81
CA SER A 787 -30.75 22.29 -1.56
C SER A 787 -30.76 22.53 -3.07
N PHE A 788 -30.28 21.56 -3.85
CA PHE A 788 -30.33 21.63 -5.32
C PHE A 788 -31.76 21.85 -5.84
N SER A 789 -32.77 21.23 -5.22
CA SER A 789 -34.17 21.38 -5.61
C SER A 789 -34.69 22.80 -5.39
N GLU A 790 -34.29 23.46 -4.29
CA GLU A 790 -34.63 24.85 -4.00
C GLU A 790 -33.93 25.82 -4.96
N LEU A 791 -32.63 25.59 -5.22
CA LEU A 791 -31.89 26.36 -6.22
C LEU A 791 -32.51 26.22 -7.61
N VAL A 792 -32.96 25.02 -8.00
CA VAL A 792 -33.71 24.79 -9.24
C VAL A 792 -35.02 25.57 -9.24
N GLY A 793 -35.79 25.55 -8.15
CA GLY A 793 -37.03 26.32 -8.01
C GLY A 793 -36.81 27.80 -8.27
N THR A 794 -35.91 28.41 -7.51
CA THR A 794 -35.55 29.83 -7.65
C THR A 794 -35.05 30.16 -9.06
N THR A 795 -34.20 29.31 -9.64
CA THR A 795 -33.65 29.51 -10.99
C THR A 795 -34.75 29.47 -12.06
N VAL A 796 -35.66 28.50 -11.97
CA VAL A 796 -36.78 28.37 -12.92
C VAL A 796 -37.72 29.56 -12.83
N ASP A 797 -38.05 30.03 -11.63
CA ASP A 797 -38.95 31.17 -11.43
C ASP A 797 -38.33 32.47 -11.94
N GLU A 798 -37.05 32.68 -11.70
CA GLU A 798 -36.31 33.84 -12.22
C GLU A 798 -36.25 33.83 -13.76
N TRP A 799 -35.87 32.71 -14.37
CA TRP A 799 -35.77 32.60 -15.83
C TRP A 799 -37.13 32.76 -16.52
N ARG A 800 -38.20 32.20 -15.95
CA ARG A 800 -39.57 32.42 -16.44
C ARG A 800 -40.00 33.87 -16.27
N GLY A 801 -39.65 34.50 -15.15
CA GLY A 801 -39.92 35.92 -14.91
C GLY A 801 -39.25 36.83 -15.95
N LEU A 802 -37.97 36.59 -16.26
CA LEU A 802 -37.25 37.32 -17.31
C LEU A 802 -37.86 37.12 -18.70
N PHE A 803 -38.22 35.88 -19.04
CA PHE A 803 -38.88 35.55 -20.30
C PHE A 803 -40.24 36.26 -20.44
N ASN A 804 -41.09 36.20 -19.41
CA ASN A 804 -42.41 36.81 -19.43
C ASN A 804 -42.32 38.35 -19.55
N LYS A 805 -41.43 38.99 -18.79
CA LYS A 805 -41.16 40.44 -18.91
C LYS A 805 -40.74 40.84 -20.32
N SER A 806 -39.85 40.06 -20.94
CA SER A 806 -39.42 40.29 -22.33
C SER A 806 -40.56 40.19 -23.33
N LYS A 807 -41.44 39.19 -23.17
CA LYS A 807 -42.62 39.02 -24.04
C LYS A 807 -43.63 40.14 -23.89
N GLU A 808 -43.92 40.55 -22.66
CA GLU A 808 -44.81 41.68 -22.38
C GLU A 808 -44.27 42.98 -22.97
N SER A 809 -42.96 43.27 -22.79
CA SER A 809 -42.31 44.44 -23.40
C SER A 809 -42.40 44.42 -24.93
N HIS A 810 -42.14 43.28 -25.58
CA HIS A 810 -42.24 43.17 -27.02
C HIS A 810 -43.69 43.34 -27.54
N LEU A 811 -44.67 42.76 -26.85
CA LEU A 811 -46.09 42.93 -27.19
C LEU A 811 -46.53 44.39 -27.03
N ASN A 812 -46.08 45.07 -25.97
CA ASN A 812 -46.36 46.48 -25.76
C ASN A 812 -45.71 47.36 -26.84
N GLU A 813 -44.47 47.10 -27.24
CA GLU A 813 -43.83 47.81 -28.36
C GLU A 813 -44.58 47.57 -29.69
N VAL A 814 -44.93 46.33 -30.00
CA VAL A 814 -45.71 45.99 -31.22
C VAL A 814 -47.11 46.63 -31.19
N SER A 815 -47.71 46.83 -30.01
CA SER A 815 -48.99 47.54 -29.85
C SER A 815 -48.88 49.07 -29.94
N VAL A 816 -47.67 49.63 -29.79
CA VAL A 816 -47.39 51.07 -29.95
C VAL A 816 -47.02 51.41 -31.40
N TYR A 817 -46.57 50.43 -32.18
CA TYR A 817 -46.22 50.57 -33.60
C TYR A 817 -47.32 50.12 -34.58
N ASN A 818 -48.38 49.46 -34.10
CA ASN A 818 -49.63 49.23 -34.83
C ASN A 818 -50.66 50.27 -34.41
#